data_AF-A0A9D5M8N3-F1
#
_entry.id   AF-A0A9D5M8N3-F1
#
_cell.length_a   1.000
_cell.length_b   1.000
_cell.length_c   1.000
_cell.angle_alpha   90.00
_cell.angle_beta   90.00
_cell.angle_gamma   90.00
#
_symmetry.space_group_name_H-M   'P 1'
#
loop_
_entity.id
_entity.type
_entity.pdbx_description
1 polymer ?
#
loop_
_entity_poly.entity_id
_entity_poly.type
_entity_poly.pdbx_seq_one_letter_code
_entity_poly.pdbx_strand_id
1 'polypeptide(L)'
;MRRYWITAYVITATFLILGASVFFLSYARLAETLYDLVMSFCYYFCGLFQIPSKLPITVNDYSTILRLTGENVGMAETPTGFQKDTLIYFKLIFTSHNFSGYWGVVMEFMFKVTGVVAILAPIVVGVVILVRRLYFIPNQNHNEDTRPLKVFKWLASVVYQPIKGFLIDFKVFLAENSYIKKAWTVIWLFNFNIISIGVAVFAYYFYFALSFDLFNIYKQVVKLVIDLKVVITKIPIVFIIIYVVKKFNEWRKGIAYSRLYHMESRNCGFINELPIVSMTVGSMGKRKTTMITDMVLSEEVMLKQRAFERLQKQDMKFPYFPWIEFELELKARMRDKTVYNLATIKDWVRRKENSFNLSPDTSDELYGYDFYRYGFNYYDGLKVETVFDVLETYAQLYFIYVIECSLIVSNYSIRTDNQLIDRGNFPKWEFDFFPETPKAKERFAHILDFDVLRLGKKVIEDNLNIGSFEFGIIAITEVGKERGNNLELKEVKKGTTETNQKNDLFNGWLKMCRHSATVDNFPFIKVFTDEQRPESWGADARDLCDVIHIVKSSEPRLALPFYTIEEMITETLFNRLIALYYRLRHLRGDNTLLIHVFKTITAFLYHRHIKIVNRYGYSVSTLEKERGSGDGKVEKKKYFLANHKIYSRRFATDCFSDYFNDLARKTKVGLNDYVTYQTERATVEELKKQNSYFIRSLYGDDSD
;
A
#
# COMPACT_ATOMS: atom_id res chain seq x y z
N MET A 1 6.14 -27.06 -24.61
CA MET A 1 7.60 -26.91 -24.39
C MET A 1 8.41 -26.76 -25.69
N ARG A 2 8.45 -27.72 -26.62
CA ARG A 2 9.29 -27.64 -27.86
C ARG A 2 9.07 -26.38 -28.71
N ARG A 3 7.80 -25.93 -28.83
CA ARG A 3 7.44 -24.71 -29.58
C ARG A 3 8.07 -23.44 -28.98
N TYR A 4 8.17 -23.33 -27.65
CA TYR A 4 8.73 -22.15 -26.98
C TYR A 4 10.23 -22.02 -27.19
N TRP A 5 10.95 -23.15 -27.14
CA TRP A 5 12.37 -23.22 -27.46
C TRP A 5 12.66 -22.79 -28.89
N ILE A 6 11.89 -23.29 -29.86
CA ILE A 6 12.02 -22.89 -31.28
C ILE A 6 11.84 -21.37 -31.42
N THR A 7 10.80 -20.78 -30.82
CA THR A 7 10.62 -19.32 -30.85
C THR A 7 11.77 -18.58 -30.17
N ALA A 8 12.30 -19.07 -29.04
CA ALA A 8 13.44 -18.44 -28.38
C ALA A 8 14.70 -18.48 -29.26
N TYR A 9 14.97 -19.59 -29.95
CA TYR A 9 16.09 -19.69 -30.89
C TYR A 9 15.91 -18.74 -32.08
N VAL A 10 14.72 -18.67 -32.67
CA VAL A 10 14.43 -17.75 -33.78
C VAL A 10 14.64 -16.29 -33.35
N ILE A 11 14.14 -15.91 -32.17
CA ILE A 11 14.34 -14.55 -31.62
C ILE A 11 15.84 -14.28 -31.39
N THR A 12 16.58 -15.24 -30.83
CA THR A 12 18.02 -15.09 -30.59
C THR A 12 18.79 -14.93 -31.90
N ALA A 13 18.50 -15.75 -32.91
CA ALA A 13 19.09 -15.64 -34.23
C ALA A 13 18.78 -14.27 -34.86
N THR A 14 17.56 -13.78 -34.68
CA THR A 14 17.14 -12.44 -35.15
C THR A 14 17.96 -11.34 -34.47
N PHE A 15 18.19 -11.44 -33.15
CA PHE A 15 19.02 -10.47 -32.42
C PHE A 15 20.48 -10.47 -32.87
N LEU A 16 21.05 -11.63 -33.17
CA LEU A 16 22.42 -11.75 -33.70
C LEU A 16 22.53 -11.17 -35.11
N ILE A 17 21.56 -11.46 -35.99
CA ILE A 17 21.51 -10.89 -37.35
C ILE A 17 21.37 -9.37 -37.30
N LEU A 18 20.51 -8.83 -36.42
CA LEU A 18 20.39 -7.39 -36.21
C LEU A 18 21.69 -6.79 -35.66
N GLY A 19 22.37 -7.49 -34.73
CA GLY A 19 23.67 -7.10 -34.22
C GLY A 19 24.71 -6.96 -35.33
N ALA A 20 24.81 -7.96 -36.21
CA ALA A 20 25.77 -7.98 -37.30
C ALA A 20 25.46 -7.00 -38.44
N SER A 21 24.18 -6.72 -38.73
CA SER A 21 23.77 -5.88 -39.86
C SER A 21 23.55 -4.42 -39.51
N VAL A 22 22.82 -4.14 -38.42
CA VAL A 22 22.41 -2.78 -38.03
C VAL A 22 23.37 -2.17 -37.02
N PHE A 23 23.94 -2.98 -36.14
CA PHE A 23 24.79 -2.54 -35.02
C PHE A 23 26.27 -2.93 -35.17
N PHE A 24 26.74 -3.25 -36.38
CA PHE A 24 28.15 -3.58 -36.63
C PHE A 24 29.11 -2.50 -36.11
N LEU A 25 28.73 -1.24 -36.31
CA LEU A 25 29.47 -0.07 -35.84
C LEU A 25 29.65 -0.06 -34.32
N SER A 26 28.70 -0.62 -33.56
CA SER A 26 28.79 -0.72 -32.11
C SER A 26 29.90 -1.67 -31.66
N TYR A 27 30.09 -2.79 -32.37
CA TYR A 27 31.17 -3.74 -32.12
C TYR A 27 32.52 -3.16 -32.51
N ALA A 28 32.58 -2.43 -33.62
CA ALA A 28 33.79 -1.71 -34.03
C ALA A 28 34.17 -0.66 -32.97
N ARG A 29 33.19 0.12 -32.50
CA ARG A 29 33.37 1.10 -31.41
C ARG A 29 33.88 0.47 -30.13
N LEU A 30 33.38 -0.72 -29.77
CA LEU A 30 33.87 -1.47 -28.62
C LEU A 30 35.37 -1.82 -28.76
N ALA A 31 35.79 -2.30 -29.94
CA ALA A 31 37.19 -2.63 -30.20
C ALA A 31 38.11 -1.41 -30.02
N GLU A 32 37.68 -0.24 -30.48
CA GLU A 32 38.40 1.02 -30.28
C GLU A 32 38.46 1.40 -28.79
N THR A 33 37.36 1.29 -28.04
CA THR A 33 37.37 1.58 -26.59
C THR A 33 38.24 0.61 -25.80
N LEU A 34 38.36 -0.65 -26.22
CA LEU A 34 39.27 -1.63 -25.61
C LEU A 34 40.73 -1.29 -25.90
N TYR A 35 41.04 -0.85 -27.12
CA TYR A 35 42.37 -0.36 -27.46
C TYR A 35 42.75 0.86 -26.60
N ASP A 36 41.84 1.82 -26.50
CA ASP A 36 41.94 2.99 -25.62
C ASP A 36 42.18 2.61 -24.15
N LEU A 37 41.47 1.60 -23.64
CA LEU A 37 41.66 1.08 -22.27
C LEU A 37 43.06 0.51 -22.07
N VAL A 38 43.54 -0.32 -22.99
CA VAL A 38 44.89 -0.93 -22.89
C VAL A 38 45.96 0.15 -22.92
N MET A 39 45.86 1.13 -23.83
CA MET A 39 46.84 2.20 -23.94
C MET A 39 46.85 3.11 -22.71
N SER A 40 45.68 3.47 -22.18
CA SER A 40 45.59 4.22 -20.92
C SER A 40 46.08 3.44 -19.71
N PHE A 41 45.83 2.13 -19.66
CA PHE A 41 46.35 1.28 -18.59
C PHE A 41 47.88 1.17 -18.64
N CYS A 42 48.46 1.00 -19.82
CA CYS A 42 49.90 0.99 -20.01
C CYS A 42 50.52 2.36 -19.65
N TYR A 43 49.85 3.48 -20.00
CA TYR A 43 50.26 4.82 -19.59
C TYR A 43 50.21 4.99 -18.06
N TYR A 44 49.13 4.53 -17.42
CA TYR A 44 48.99 4.54 -15.97
C TYR A 44 50.08 3.73 -15.27
N PHE A 45 50.35 2.52 -15.76
CA PHE A 45 51.40 1.65 -15.23
C PHE A 45 52.80 2.26 -15.41
N CYS A 46 53.13 2.74 -16.61
CA CYS A 46 54.44 3.35 -16.87
C CYS A 46 54.66 4.62 -16.02
N GLY A 47 53.62 5.42 -15.81
CA GLY A 47 53.71 6.61 -14.95
C GLY A 47 53.86 6.27 -13.46
N LEU A 48 53.22 5.20 -12.98
CA LEU A 48 53.36 4.74 -11.59
C LEU A 48 54.78 4.18 -11.31
N PHE A 49 55.36 3.48 -12.29
CA PHE A 49 56.70 2.89 -12.18
C PHE A 49 57.84 3.75 -12.76
N GLN A 50 57.57 5.01 -13.14
CA GLN A 50 58.55 5.95 -13.72
C GLN A 50 59.31 5.40 -14.95
N ILE A 51 58.67 4.52 -15.73
CA ILE A 51 59.26 3.95 -16.95
C ILE A 51 59.07 4.97 -18.09
N PRO A 52 60.14 5.38 -18.82
CA PRO A 52 60.01 6.33 -19.91
C PRO A 52 59.28 5.69 -21.09
N SER A 53 57.98 5.94 -21.19
CA SER A 53 57.14 5.39 -22.26
C SER A 53 56.64 6.50 -23.20
N LYS A 54 57.03 6.44 -24.48
CA LYS A 54 56.40 7.23 -25.58
C LYS A 54 55.15 6.51 -26.10
N LEU A 55 54.17 6.27 -25.22
CA LEU A 55 52.90 5.65 -25.63
C LEU A 55 51.94 6.72 -26.16
N PRO A 56 51.25 6.50 -27.30
CA PRO A 56 50.26 7.43 -27.80
C PRO A 56 49.01 7.43 -26.89
N ILE A 57 48.55 8.63 -26.53
CA ILE A 57 47.38 8.85 -25.66
C ILE A 57 46.12 8.90 -26.54
N THR A 58 45.62 7.74 -26.95
CA THR A 58 44.51 7.63 -27.93
C THR A 58 43.15 8.02 -27.37
N VAL A 59 43.00 8.04 -26.03
CA VAL A 59 41.75 8.41 -25.35
C VAL A 59 41.34 9.87 -25.60
N ASN A 60 42.30 10.75 -25.89
CA ASN A 60 42.05 12.18 -26.13
C ASN A 60 41.69 12.51 -27.59
N ASP A 61 41.81 11.54 -28.48
CA ASP A 61 41.45 11.69 -29.89
C ASP A 61 39.98 11.41 -30.12
N TYR A 62 39.38 12.03 -31.13
CA TYR A 62 38.02 11.68 -31.54
C TYR A 62 38.01 10.28 -32.15
N SER A 63 36.95 9.54 -31.87
CA SER A 63 36.79 8.18 -32.40
C SER A 63 36.83 8.18 -33.93
N THR A 64 37.74 7.38 -34.47
CA THR A 64 37.91 7.18 -35.91
C THR A 64 36.70 6.49 -36.51
N ILE A 65 36.11 5.57 -35.75
CA ILE A 65 34.93 4.79 -36.14
C ILE A 65 33.67 5.66 -36.14
N LEU A 66 33.57 6.62 -35.22
CA LEU A 66 32.49 7.62 -35.19
C LEU A 66 32.69 8.74 -36.24
N ARG A 67 33.91 8.97 -36.73
CA ARG A 67 34.20 9.87 -37.87
C ARG A 67 33.89 9.23 -39.24
N LEU A 68 34.10 7.92 -39.38
CA LEU A 68 33.86 7.14 -40.61
C LEU A 68 32.39 7.03 -41.03
N THR A 69 31.44 7.22 -40.12
CA THR A 69 30.00 7.12 -40.39
C THR A 69 29.42 8.30 -41.17
N GLY A 70 30.21 9.32 -41.51
CA GLY A 70 29.70 10.54 -42.17
C GLY A 70 28.72 11.33 -41.30
N GLU A 71 28.51 10.91 -40.05
CA GLU A 71 27.81 11.68 -39.04
C GLU A 71 28.80 12.69 -38.47
N ASN A 72 29.08 13.74 -39.26
CA ASN A 72 29.46 15.02 -38.69
C ASN A 72 28.30 15.43 -37.77
N VAL A 73 28.34 14.98 -36.53
CA VAL A 73 27.57 15.62 -35.49
C VAL A 73 28.07 17.05 -35.52
N GLY A 74 27.23 17.98 -35.98
CA GLY A 74 27.52 19.42 -36.01
C GLY A 74 27.66 20.02 -34.61
N MET A 75 28.24 19.25 -33.68
CA MET A 75 28.71 19.70 -32.38
C MET A 75 30.16 20.11 -32.55
N ALA A 76 30.45 21.34 -32.19
CA ALA A 76 31.80 21.85 -32.23
C ALA A 76 32.77 20.99 -31.41
N GLU A 77 33.99 20.86 -31.92
CA GLU A 77 35.09 20.16 -31.26
C GLU A 77 35.60 20.90 -30.01
N THR A 78 35.18 22.15 -29.81
CA THR A 78 35.56 22.99 -28.66
C THR A 78 34.32 23.57 -27.94
N PRO A 79 34.39 23.81 -26.62
CA PRO A 79 33.31 24.46 -25.88
C PRO A 79 32.92 25.83 -26.44
N THR A 80 33.89 26.60 -26.95
CA THR A 80 33.68 27.92 -27.54
C THR A 80 32.96 27.83 -28.89
N GLY A 81 33.29 26.84 -29.72
CA GLY A 81 32.54 26.56 -30.94
C GLY A 81 31.10 26.14 -30.63
N PHE A 82 30.88 25.35 -29.57
CA PHE A 82 29.54 24.86 -29.22
C PHE A 82 28.61 26.01 -28.80
N GLN A 83 29.14 26.99 -28.04
CA GLN A 83 28.39 28.21 -27.72
C GLN A 83 28.01 29.00 -28.97
N LYS A 84 28.92 29.12 -29.94
CA LYS A 84 28.69 29.82 -31.20
C LYS A 84 27.62 29.12 -32.04
N ASP A 85 27.71 27.80 -32.19
CA ASP A 85 26.75 26.99 -32.94
C ASP A 85 25.37 26.97 -32.28
N THR A 86 25.33 26.92 -30.95
CA THR A 86 24.09 27.01 -30.17
C THR A 86 23.41 28.37 -30.37
N LEU A 87 24.18 29.47 -30.36
CA LEU A 87 23.66 30.80 -30.66
C LEU A 87 23.13 30.91 -32.10
N ILE A 88 23.82 30.32 -33.08
CA ILE A 88 23.35 30.28 -34.47
C ILE A 88 22.06 29.46 -34.57
N TYR A 89 21.98 28.30 -33.90
CA TYR A 89 20.79 27.46 -33.86
C TYR A 89 19.58 28.16 -33.23
N PHE A 90 19.75 28.82 -32.08
CA PHE A 90 18.67 29.60 -31.48
C PHE A 90 18.26 30.81 -32.34
N LYS A 91 19.21 31.47 -33.02
CA LYS A 91 18.89 32.52 -34.00
C LYS A 91 18.06 31.99 -35.18
N LEU A 92 18.32 30.77 -35.63
CA LEU A 92 17.55 30.12 -36.70
C LEU A 92 16.08 29.90 -36.30
N ILE A 93 15.77 29.69 -35.01
CA ILE A 93 14.39 29.54 -34.52
C ILE A 93 13.62 30.87 -34.64
N PHE A 94 14.28 32.01 -34.45
CA PHE A 94 13.67 33.35 -34.53
C PHE A 94 13.78 34.02 -35.91
N THR A 95 14.35 33.34 -36.90
CA THR A 95 14.54 33.92 -38.24
C THR A 95 13.22 33.88 -39.02
N SER A 96 12.82 35.02 -39.60
CA SER A 96 11.55 35.18 -40.36
C SER A 96 11.35 34.11 -41.44
N HIS A 97 12.42 33.75 -42.17
CA HIS A 97 12.38 32.72 -43.22
C HIS A 97 12.10 31.31 -42.67
N ASN A 98 12.64 30.95 -41.50
CA ASN A 98 12.38 29.64 -40.89
C ASN A 98 10.99 29.59 -40.25
N PHE A 99 10.53 30.72 -39.69
CA PHE A 99 9.18 30.84 -39.17
C PHE A 99 8.12 30.70 -40.27
N SER A 100 8.33 31.36 -41.42
CA SER A 100 7.43 31.22 -42.59
C SER A 100 7.50 29.83 -43.21
N GLY A 101 8.69 29.24 -43.32
CA GLY A 101 8.88 27.87 -43.78
C GLY A 101 8.20 26.83 -42.88
N TYR A 102 8.35 26.97 -41.55
CA TYR A 102 7.66 26.12 -40.57
C TYR A 102 6.14 26.23 -40.70
N TRP A 103 5.60 27.45 -40.78
CA TRP A 103 4.17 27.64 -41.02
C TRP A 103 3.71 27.11 -42.36
N GLY A 104 4.53 27.17 -43.41
CA GLY A 104 4.26 26.52 -44.70
C GLY A 104 4.07 25.00 -44.56
N VAL A 105 4.97 24.34 -43.84
CA VAL A 105 4.88 22.88 -43.56
C VAL A 105 3.67 22.55 -42.69
N VAL A 106 3.41 23.34 -41.65
CA VAL A 106 2.22 23.17 -40.80
C VAL A 106 0.93 23.34 -41.62
N MET A 107 0.87 24.34 -42.51
CA MET A 107 -0.28 24.57 -43.38
C MET A 107 -0.47 23.43 -44.38
N GLU A 108 0.61 22.90 -44.97
CA GLU A 108 0.54 21.73 -45.86
C GLU A 108 0.05 20.49 -45.11
N PHE A 109 0.54 20.26 -43.88
CA PHE A 109 0.07 19.18 -43.02
C PHE A 109 -1.40 19.35 -42.65
N MET A 110 -1.82 20.56 -42.24
CA MET A 110 -3.21 20.87 -41.94
C MET A 110 -4.11 20.69 -43.17
N PHE A 111 -3.65 21.04 -44.37
CA PHE A 111 -4.36 20.80 -45.61
C PHE A 111 -4.57 19.29 -45.86
N LYS A 112 -3.53 18.46 -45.69
CA LYS A 112 -3.64 17.00 -45.78
C LYS A 112 -4.62 16.43 -44.76
N VAL A 113 -4.52 16.87 -43.50
CA VAL A 113 -5.44 16.46 -42.42
C VAL A 113 -6.88 16.88 -42.76
N THR A 114 -7.09 18.10 -43.25
CA THR A 114 -8.43 18.60 -43.62
C THR A 114 -9.02 17.82 -44.79
N GLY A 115 -8.23 17.48 -45.80
CA GLY A 115 -8.66 16.61 -46.90
C GLY A 115 -9.09 15.22 -46.42
N VAL A 116 -8.33 14.62 -45.49
CA VAL A 116 -8.68 13.34 -44.86
C VAL A 116 -9.97 13.46 -44.05
N VAL A 117 -10.13 14.53 -43.26
CA VAL A 117 -11.35 14.80 -42.49
C VAL A 117 -12.56 15.00 -43.40
N ALA A 118 -12.42 15.73 -44.52
CA ALA A 118 -13.50 15.97 -45.46
C ALA A 118 -14.03 14.67 -46.10
N ILE A 119 -13.16 13.67 -46.31
CA ILE A 119 -13.55 12.34 -46.81
C ILE A 119 -14.17 11.49 -45.69
N LEU A 120 -13.58 11.50 -44.49
CA LEU A 120 -14.03 10.65 -43.38
C LEU A 120 -15.33 11.16 -42.72
N ALA A 121 -15.54 12.47 -42.66
CA ALA A 121 -16.71 13.07 -42.01
C ALA A 121 -18.06 12.53 -42.54
N PRO A 122 -18.35 12.51 -43.86
CA PRO A 122 -19.62 11.98 -44.37
C PRO A 122 -19.77 10.47 -44.08
N ILE A 123 -18.67 9.71 -44.10
CA ILE A 123 -18.68 8.28 -43.77
C ILE A 123 -19.05 8.08 -42.29
N VAL A 124 -18.43 8.84 -41.38
CA VAL A 124 -18.72 8.79 -39.94
C VAL A 124 -20.17 9.19 -39.67
N VAL A 125 -20.67 10.25 -40.31
CA VAL A 125 -22.08 10.67 -40.17
C VAL A 125 -23.02 9.57 -40.67
N GLY A 126 -22.73 8.95 -41.82
CA GLY A 126 -23.50 7.81 -42.34
C GLY A 126 -23.53 6.63 -41.37
N VAL A 127 -22.38 6.28 -40.78
CA VAL A 127 -22.27 5.22 -39.76
C VAL A 127 -23.08 5.57 -38.50
N VAL A 128 -23.03 6.83 -38.02
CA VAL A 128 -23.82 7.27 -36.85
C VAL A 128 -25.32 7.15 -37.11
N ILE A 129 -25.80 7.53 -38.29
CA ILE A 129 -27.20 7.41 -38.67
C ILE A 129 -27.62 5.93 -38.74
N LEU A 130 -26.80 5.09 -39.35
CA LEU A 130 -27.06 3.66 -39.48
C LEU A 130 -27.07 2.94 -38.13
N VAL A 131 -26.12 3.26 -37.24
CA VAL A 131 -26.09 2.77 -35.86
C VAL A 131 -27.33 3.22 -35.11
N ARG A 132 -27.75 4.49 -35.24
CA ARG A 132 -28.99 4.94 -34.59
C ARG A 132 -30.20 4.14 -35.09
N ARG A 133 -30.34 3.96 -36.39
CA ARG A 133 -31.48 3.26 -36.98
C ARG A 133 -31.53 1.78 -36.59
N LEU A 134 -30.38 1.10 -36.51
CA LEU A 134 -30.33 -0.32 -36.15
C LEU A 134 -30.48 -0.57 -34.65
N TYR A 135 -29.96 0.31 -33.80
CA TYR A 135 -29.85 0.05 -32.36
C TYR A 135 -30.99 0.63 -31.52
N PHE A 136 -31.75 1.63 -32.00
CA PHE A 136 -32.86 2.23 -31.26
C PHE A 136 -34.24 1.62 -31.55
N ILE A 137 -34.30 0.51 -32.29
CA ILE A 137 -35.54 -0.25 -32.50
C ILE A 137 -35.79 -1.17 -31.29
N PRO A 138 -37.01 -1.19 -30.72
CA PRO A 138 -37.35 -2.06 -29.60
C PRO A 138 -37.20 -3.55 -29.95
N ASN A 139 -36.68 -4.35 -29.02
CA ASN A 139 -36.51 -5.80 -29.17
C ASN A 139 -36.66 -6.53 -27.83
N GLN A 140 -37.38 -7.66 -27.81
CA GLN A 140 -37.62 -8.47 -26.61
C GLN A 140 -36.83 -9.79 -26.57
N ASN A 141 -35.95 -10.06 -27.54
CA ASN A 141 -35.13 -11.27 -27.54
C ASN A 141 -34.08 -11.22 -26.43
N HIS A 142 -34.41 -11.75 -25.26
CA HIS A 142 -33.54 -11.71 -24.09
C HIS A 142 -32.35 -12.66 -24.24
N ASN A 143 -31.14 -12.13 -24.00
CA ASN A 143 -29.88 -12.88 -23.97
C ASN A 143 -29.48 -13.55 -25.31
N GLU A 144 -30.09 -13.17 -26.43
CA GLU A 144 -29.67 -13.63 -27.75
C GLU A 144 -28.51 -12.79 -28.29
N ASP A 145 -27.47 -13.43 -28.83
CA ASP A 145 -26.38 -12.73 -29.49
C ASP A 145 -26.73 -12.38 -30.94
N THR A 146 -26.54 -11.12 -31.31
CA THR A 146 -26.61 -10.69 -32.72
C THR A 146 -25.60 -11.43 -33.60
N ARG A 147 -25.92 -11.63 -34.90
CA ARG A 147 -25.02 -12.30 -35.86
C ARG A 147 -23.60 -11.69 -35.91
N PRO A 148 -23.43 -10.35 -35.93
CA PRO A 148 -22.09 -9.73 -35.88
C PRO A 148 -21.32 -10.07 -34.59
N LEU A 149 -22.01 -10.17 -33.45
CA LEU A 149 -21.37 -10.56 -32.19
C LEU A 149 -20.95 -12.03 -32.20
N LYS A 150 -21.74 -12.93 -32.78
CA LYS A 150 -21.37 -14.35 -32.95
C LYS A 150 -20.10 -14.50 -33.80
N VAL A 151 -20.03 -13.82 -34.94
CA VAL A 151 -18.85 -13.81 -35.81
C VAL A 151 -17.62 -13.25 -35.07
N PHE A 152 -17.79 -12.15 -34.35
CA PHE A 152 -16.71 -11.56 -33.57
C PHE A 152 -16.19 -12.51 -32.47
N LYS A 153 -17.08 -13.15 -31.70
CA LYS A 153 -16.70 -14.12 -30.67
C LYS A 153 -15.97 -15.32 -31.26
N TRP A 154 -16.41 -15.80 -32.42
CA TRP A 154 -15.74 -16.88 -33.15
C TRP A 154 -14.34 -16.46 -33.66
N LEU A 155 -14.20 -15.29 -34.28
CA LEU A 155 -12.89 -14.77 -34.69
C LEU A 155 -11.96 -14.58 -33.48
N ALA A 156 -12.49 -14.06 -32.38
CA ALA A 156 -11.74 -13.85 -31.15
C ALA A 156 -11.29 -15.18 -30.52
N SER A 157 -12.10 -16.25 -30.58
CA SER A 157 -11.70 -17.57 -30.07
C SER A 157 -10.65 -18.25 -30.94
N VAL A 158 -10.69 -18.05 -32.26
CA VAL A 158 -9.74 -18.65 -33.21
C VAL A 158 -8.40 -17.90 -33.25
N VAL A 159 -8.40 -16.57 -33.10
CA VAL A 159 -7.19 -15.75 -33.26
C VAL A 159 -6.69 -15.23 -31.92
N TYR A 160 -7.52 -14.45 -31.22
CA TYR A 160 -7.06 -13.68 -30.05
C TYR A 160 -6.73 -14.58 -28.85
N GLN A 161 -7.61 -15.52 -28.50
CA GLN A 161 -7.42 -16.40 -27.34
C GLN A 161 -6.15 -17.27 -27.44
N PRO A 162 -5.86 -17.97 -28.56
CA PRO A 162 -4.66 -18.80 -28.65
C PRO A 162 -3.36 -17.97 -28.67
N ILE A 163 -3.36 -16.81 -29.31
CA ILE A 163 -2.20 -15.90 -29.29
C ILE A 163 -1.94 -15.40 -27.86
N LYS A 164 -3.00 -14.97 -27.16
CA LYS A 164 -2.90 -14.51 -25.78
C LYS A 164 -2.40 -15.63 -24.86
N GLY A 165 -2.95 -16.84 -24.98
CA GLY A 165 -2.48 -18.03 -24.25
C GLY A 165 -1.00 -18.29 -24.50
N PHE A 166 -0.59 -18.36 -25.78
CA PHE A 166 0.80 -18.55 -26.16
C PHE A 166 1.75 -17.49 -25.58
N LEU A 167 1.36 -16.21 -25.58
CA LEU A 167 2.17 -15.13 -25.01
C LEU A 167 2.30 -15.23 -23.48
N ILE A 168 1.22 -15.61 -22.79
CA ILE A 168 1.24 -15.83 -21.34
C ILE A 168 2.16 -17.00 -21.01
N ASP A 169 2.00 -18.13 -21.70
CA ASP A 169 2.82 -19.32 -21.49
C ASP A 169 4.30 -19.06 -21.84
N PHE A 170 4.56 -18.32 -22.92
CA PHE A 170 5.92 -17.94 -23.30
C PHE A 170 6.56 -17.01 -22.26
N LYS A 171 5.78 -16.10 -21.65
CA LYS A 171 6.26 -15.26 -20.54
C LYS A 171 6.62 -16.10 -19.31
N VAL A 172 5.83 -17.12 -18.99
CA VAL A 172 6.12 -18.08 -17.90
C VAL A 172 7.38 -18.87 -18.22
N PHE A 173 7.50 -19.42 -19.43
CA PHE A 173 8.70 -20.12 -19.91
C PHE A 173 9.98 -19.28 -19.78
N LEU A 174 9.90 -17.98 -20.15
CA LEU A 174 11.03 -17.06 -20.01
C LEU A 174 11.30 -16.68 -18.54
N ALA A 175 10.32 -16.76 -17.65
CA ALA A 175 10.51 -16.53 -16.22
C ALA A 175 11.25 -17.70 -15.55
N GLU A 176 10.90 -18.93 -15.92
CA GLU A 176 11.60 -20.15 -15.49
C GLU A 176 13.05 -20.19 -16.02
N ASN A 177 13.25 -19.83 -17.29
CA ASN A 177 14.56 -19.81 -17.94
C ASN A 177 15.20 -18.41 -17.94
N SER A 178 15.49 -17.89 -16.74
CA SER A 178 15.99 -16.51 -16.58
C SER A 178 17.33 -16.23 -17.30
N TYR A 179 18.14 -17.25 -17.60
CA TYR A 179 19.40 -17.10 -18.33
C TYR A 179 19.20 -16.62 -19.79
N ILE A 180 18.11 -17.00 -20.46
CA ILE A 180 17.80 -16.54 -21.83
C ILE A 180 17.60 -15.01 -21.82
N LYS A 181 16.82 -14.50 -20.86
CA LYS A 181 16.61 -13.05 -20.69
C LYS A 181 17.92 -12.32 -20.37
N LYS A 182 18.79 -12.91 -19.55
CA LYS A 182 20.11 -12.34 -19.24
C LYS A 182 20.98 -12.27 -20.50
N ALA A 183 21.05 -13.35 -21.28
CA ALA A 183 21.80 -13.40 -22.54
C ALA A 183 21.30 -12.36 -23.56
N TRP A 184 19.97 -12.24 -23.74
CA TRP A 184 19.39 -11.21 -24.60
C TRP A 184 19.71 -9.79 -24.12
N THR A 185 19.62 -9.54 -22.82
CA THR A 185 20.03 -8.25 -22.23
C THR A 185 21.49 -7.95 -22.55
N VAL A 186 22.40 -8.92 -22.40
CA VAL A 186 23.83 -8.76 -22.72
C VAL A 186 24.05 -8.42 -24.20
N ILE A 187 23.41 -9.16 -25.13
CA ILE A 187 23.49 -8.87 -26.58
C ILE A 187 23.08 -7.44 -26.87
N TRP A 188 21.98 -6.97 -26.28
CA TRP A 188 21.50 -5.61 -26.48
C TRP A 188 22.38 -4.54 -25.80
N LEU A 189 23.04 -4.84 -24.67
CA LEU A 189 24.04 -3.94 -24.07
C LEU A 189 25.24 -3.71 -24.99
N PHE A 190 25.67 -4.75 -25.72
CA PHE A 190 26.68 -4.63 -26.77
C PHE A 190 26.18 -3.82 -27.97
N ASN A 191 24.99 -4.15 -28.49
CA ASN A 191 24.41 -3.46 -29.64
C ASN A 191 24.18 -1.95 -29.39
N PHE A 192 23.83 -1.56 -28.16
CA PHE A 192 23.56 -0.17 -27.78
C PHE A 192 24.77 0.62 -27.28
N ASN A 193 26.00 0.14 -27.48
CA ASN A 193 27.24 0.78 -27.02
C ASN A 193 27.35 1.00 -25.50
N ILE A 194 26.47 0.42 -24.68
CA ILE A 194 26.49 0.64 -23.22
C ILE A 194 27.78 0.07 -22.62
N ILE A 195 28.25 -1.07 -23.13
CA ILE A 195 29.52 -1.67 -22.70
C ILE A 195 30.71 -0.81 -23.16
N SER A 196 30.70 -0.34 -24.40
CA SER A 196 31.72 0.56 -24.95
C SER A 196 31.85 1.85 -24.13
N ILE A 197 30.72 2.44 -23.70
CA ILE A 197 30.69 3.60 -22.79
C ILE A 197 31.37 3.26 -21.46
N GLY A 198 31.03 2.12 -20.85
CA GLY A 198 31.65 1.69 -19.60
C GLY A 198 33.17 1.53 -19.72
N VAL A 199 33.63 0.87 -20.78
CA VAL A 199 35.06 0.68 -21.09
C VAL A 199 35.76 2.03 -21.31
N ALA A 200 35.13 2.95 -22.05
CA ALA A 200 35.67 4.29 -22.29
C ALA A 200 35.82 5.12 -21.00
N VAL A 201 34.88 5.00 -20.05
CA VAL A 201 34.98 5.65 -18.74
C VAL A 201 36.19 5.14 -17.96
N PHE A 202 36.43 3.82 -17.94
CA PHE A 202 37.63 3.26 -17.30
C PHE A 202 38.92 3.69 -18.02
N ALA A 203 38.92 3.72 -19.35
CA ALA A 203 40.06 4.19 -20.14
C ALA A 203 40.42 5.66 -19.82
N TYR A 204 39.41 6.53 -19.68
CA TYR A 204 39.64 7.92 -19.29
C TYR A 204 40.04 8.04 -17.82
N TYR A 205 39.49 7.23 -16.91
CA TYR A 205 39.89 7.22 -15.49
C TYR A 205 41.38 6.94 -15.31
N PHE A 206 41.92 5.91 -15.96
CA PHE A 206 43.35 5.57 -15.86
C PHE A 206 44.26 6.67 -16.42
N TYR A 207 43.84 7.34 -17.50
CA TYR A 207 44.56 8.50 -18.02
C TYR A 207 44.49 9.71 -17.06
N PHE A 208 43.28 10.04 -16.60
CA PHE A 208 43.01 11.21 -15.76
C PHE A 208 43.72 11.14 -14.41
N ALA A 209 43.85 9.94 -13.82
CA ALA A 209 44.50 9.72 -12.53
C ALA A 209 45.95 10.22 -12.47
N LEU A 210 46.65 10.32 -13.61
CA LEU A 210 48.01 10.85 -13.69
C LEU A 210 48.09 12.21 -14.38
N SER A 211 47.22 12.50 -15.34
CA SER A 211 47.30 13.72 -16.16
C SER A 211 46.58 14.93 -15.57
N PHE A 212 45.57 14.73 -14.71
CA PHE A 212 44.67 15.79 -14.20
C PHE A 212 44.11 16.71 -15.30
N ASP A 213 43.87 16.17 -16.49
CA ASP A 213 43.50 16.94 -17.67
C ASP A 213 41.99 17.20 -17.75
N LEU A 214 41.60 18.39 -17.27
CA LEU A 214 40.21 18.86 -17.29
C LEU A 214 39.76 19.35 -18.69
N PHE A 215 40.67 19.67 -19.61
CA PHE A 215 40.32 20.23 -20.92
C PHE A 215 39.69 19.19 -21.84
N ASN A 216 40.14 17.93 -21.77
CA ASN A 216 39.62 16.85 -22.62
C ASN A 216 38.31 16.22 -22.10
N ILE A 217 37.77 16.65 -20.95
CA ILE A 217 36.45 16.21 -20.44
C ILE A 217 35.34 16.49 -21.47
N TYR A 218 35.37 17.65 -22.12
CA TYR A 218 34.38 18.01 -23.14
C TYR A 218 34.34 16.99 -24.28
N LYS A 219 35.51 16.49 -24.72
CA LYS A 219 35.57 15.46 -25.77
C LYS A 219 34.94 14.14 -25.32
N GLN A 220 35.11 13.77 -24.05
CA GLN A 220 34.45 12.58 -23.48
C GLN A 220 32.93 12.74 -23.42
N VAL A 221 32.43 13.93 -23.10
CA VAL A 221 30.99 14.25 -23.15
C VAL A 221 30.46 14.13 -24.57
N VAL A 222 31.18 14.64 -25.57
CA VAL A 222 30.81 14.50 -26.99
C VAL A 222 30.79 13.03 -27.41
N LYS A 223 31.81 12.23 -27.05
CA LYS A 223 31.85 10.78 -27.29
C LYS A 223 30.62 10.08 -26.68
N LEU A 224 30.27 10.40 -25.44
CA LEU A 224 29.10 9.85 -24.74
C LEU A 224 27.78 10.16 -25.46
N VAL A 225 27.58 11.39 -25.92
CA VAL A 225 26.37 11.79 -26.65
C VAL A 225 26.24 11.03 -27.97
N ILE A 226 27.35 10.85 -28.68
CA ILE A 226 27.36 10.07 -29.94
C ILE A 226 27.07 8.60 -29.66
N ASP A 227 27.67 8.01 -28.63
CA ASP A 227 27.43 6.62 -28.25
C ASP A 227 25.96 6.39 -27.84
N LEU A 228 25.31 7.35 -27.15
CA LEU A 228 23.88 7.30 -26.79
C LEU A 228 22.92 7.54 -27.98
N LYS A 229 23.35 8.27 -29.01
CA LYS A 229 22.54 8.55 -30.21
C LYS A 229 22.11 7.27 -30.94
N VAL A 230 22.91 6.21 -30.85
CA VAL A 230 22.58 4.89 -31.44
C VAL A 230 21.24 4.37 -30.92
N VAL A 231 20.97 4.56 -29.62
CA VAL A 231 19.70 4.13 -28.99
C VAL A 231 18.52 4.93 -29.55
N ILE A 232 18.67 6.25 -29.72
CA ILE A 232 17.59 7.14 -30.14
C ILE A 232 17.27 6.96 -31.63
N THR A 233 18.28 6.74 -32.47
CA THR A 233 18.14 6.67 -33.93
C THR A 233 17.71 5.29 -34.43
N LYS A 234 18.21 4.22 -33.81
CA LYS A 234 17.96 2.84 -34.29
C LYS A 234 16.71 2.22 -33.68
N ILE A 235 16.27 2.66 -32.49
CA ILE A 235 15.02 2.17 -31.89
C ILE A 235 13.85 2.98 -32.43
N PRO A 236 12.78 2.33 -32.96
CA PRO A 236 11.57 3.05 -33.34
C PRO A 236 11.01 3.84 -32.16
N ILE A 237 10.66 5.11 -32.41
CA ILE A 237 10.18 6.06 -31.40
C ILE A 237 9.04 5.47 -30.55
N VAL A 238 8.19 4.63 -31.14
CA VAL A 238 7.09 3.94 -30.43
C VAL A 238 7.58 3.13 -29.23
N PHE A 239 8.67 2.36 -29.38
CA PHE A 239 9.21 1.57 -28.27
C PHE A 239 9.84 2.44 -27.19
N ILE A 240 10.47 3.55 -27.58
CA ILE A 240 10.99 4.56 -26.65
C ILE A 240 9.84 5.17 -25.84
N ILE A 241 8.75 5.58 -26.50
CA ILE A 241 7.55 6.12 -25.85
C ILE A 241 6.98 5.09 -24.86
N ILE A 242 6.85 3.83 -25.25
CA ILE A 242 6.34 2.77 -24.36
C ILE A 242 7.25 2.62 -23.13
N TYR A 243 8.57 2.62 -23.32
CA TYR A 243 9.53 2.52 -22.23
C TYR A 243 9.46 3.73 -21.29
N VAL A 244 9.41 4.94 -21.84
CA VAL A 244 9.28 6.20 -21.08
C VAL A 244 7.97 6.21 -20.29
N VAL A 245 6.84 5.87 -20.91
CA VAL A 245 5.54 5.77 -20.22
C VAL A 245 5.57 4.72 -19.11
N LYS A 246 6.25 3.59 -19.32
CA LYS A 246 6.42 2.56 -18.28
C LYS A 246 7.24 3.11 -17.10
N LYS A 247 8.39 3.73 -17.36
CA LYS A 247 9.25 4.30 -16.32
C LYS A 247 8.60 5.47 -15.59
N PHE A 248 7.89 6.33 -16.31
CA PHE A 248 7.05 7.36 -15.72
C PHE A 248 5.99 6.78 -14.78
N ASN A 249 5.35 5.66 -15.18
CA ASN A 249 4.38 4.95 -14.34
C ASN A 249 5.01 4.27 -13.10
N GLU A 250 6.22 3.74 -13.19
CA GLU A 250 6.95 3.20 -12.02
C GLU A 250 7.32 4.33 -11.05
N TRP A 251 7.88 5.42 -11.57
CA TRP A 251 8.28 6.59 -10.79
C TRP A 251 7.12 7.23 -10.02
N ARG A 252 5.99 7.50 -10.70
CA ARG A 252 4.80 8.10 -10.04
C ARG A 252 4.23 7.19 -8.95
N LYS A 253 4.28 5.86 -9.13
CA LYS A 253 3.82 4.90 -8.12
C LYS A 253 4.73 4.92 -6.90
N GLY A 254 6.05 4.98 -7.12
CA GLY A 254 7.02 5.16 -6.03
C GLY A 254 6.70 6.39 -5.18
N ILE A 255 6.45 7.54 -5.81
CA ILE A 255 6.04 8.77 -5.10
C ILE A 255 4.73 8.58 -4.34
N ALA A 256 3.74 7.90 -4.94
CA ALA A 256 2.46 7.65 -4.30
C ALA A 256 2.60 6.79 -3.04
N TYR A 257 3.40 5.72 -3.10
CA TYR A 257 3.71 4.88 -1.94
C TYR A 257 4.45 5.68 -0.86
N SER A 258 5.49 6.42 -1.21
CA SER A 258 6.21 7.27 -0.25
C SER A 258 5.29 8.26 0.47
N ARG A 259 4.32 8.85 -0.25
CA ARG A 259 3.30 9.73 0.36
C ARG A 259 2.38 8.99 1.32
N LEU A 260 1.91 7.79 0.97
CA LEU A 260 1.05 6.98 1.83
C LEU A 260 1.79 6.52 3.10
N TYR A 261 3.03 6.03 2.98
CA TYR A 261 3.84 5.66 4.14
C TYR A 261 4.16 6.86 5.03
N HIS A 262 4.41 8.03 4.44
CA HIS A 262 4.62 9.24 5.21
C HIS A 262 3.33 9.67 5.97
N MET A 263 2.16 9.56 5.33
CA MET A 263 0.87 9.80 5.99
C MET A 263 0.61 8.83 7.13
N GLU A 264 0.90 7.54 6.93
CA GLU A 264 0.77 6.51 7.98
C GLU A 264 1.73 6.78 9.15
N SER A 265 2.96 7.19 8.86
CA SER A 265 3.94 7.56 9.90
C SER A 265 3.46 8.75 10.73
N ARG A 266 2.80 9.73 10.08
CA ARG A 266 2.16 10.85 10.78
C ARG A 266 0.97 10.43 11.64
N ASN A 267 0.16 9.48 11.17
CA ASN A 267 -0.92 8.90 11.98
C ASN A 267 -0.35 8.18 13.21
N CYS A 268 0.70 7.37 13.04
CA CYS A 268 1.39 6.70 14.16
C CYS A 268 1.93 7.72 15.16
N GLY A 269 2.46 8.85 14.70
CA GLY A 269 2.86 9.97 15.56
C GLY A 269 1.70 10.50 16.39
N PHE A 270 0.54 10.76 15.77
CA PHE A 270 -0.66 11.20 16.48
C PHE A 270 -1.17 10.14 17.48
N ILE A 271 -1.18 8.86 17.11
CA ILE A 271 -1.65 7.78 17.99
C ILE A 271 -0.73 7.64 19.21
N ASN A 272 0.58 7.82 19.07
CA ASN A 272 1.52 7.84 20.20
C ASN A 272 1.22 8.98 21.19
N GLU A 273 0.70 10.12 20.72
CA GLU A 273 0.32 11.26 21.57
C GLU A 273 -0.99 11.02 22.35
N LEU A 274 -1.76 9.99 21.97
CA LEU A 274 -3.02 9.66 22.64
C LEU A 274 -2.78 8.88 23.94
N PRO A 275 -3.57 9.14 25.00
CA PRO A 275 -3.53 8.37 26.22
C PRO A 275 -4.02 6.92 26.00
N ILE A 276 -4.01 6.14 27.07
CA ILE A 276 -4.45 4.73 27.05
C ILE A 276 -5.90 4.62 26.57
N VAL A 277 -6.79 5.50 27.05
CA VAL A 277 -8.21 5.51 26.68
C VAL A 277 -8.50 6.70 25.79
N SER A 278 -9.04 6.48 24.60
CA SER A 278 -9.39 7.53 23.65
C SER A 278 -10.80 7.32 23.11
N MET A 279 -11.60 8.38 23.09
CA MET A 279 -12.97 8.35 22.58
C MET A 279 -13.07 9.16 21.28
N THR A 280 -13.46 8.51 20.20
CA THR A 280 -13.74 9.17 18.92
C THR A 280 -15.20 9.57 18.84
N VAL A 281 -15.45 10.86 18.58
CA VAL A 281 -16.80 11.42 18.51
C VAL A 281 -17.10 11.97 17.12
N GLY A 282 -18.24 11.57 16.57
CA GLY A 282 -18.76 12.13 15.32
C GLY A 282 -20.20 11.72 15.06
N SER A 283 -20.96 12.61 14.41
CA SER A 283 -22.33 12.29 13.98
C SER A 283 -22.38 11.07 13.05
N MET A 284 -23.56 10.44 12.94
CA MET A 284 -23.76 9.33 12.01
C MET A 284 -23.27 9.71 10.60
N GLY A 285 -22.54 8.80 9.95
CA GLY A 285 -21.92 9.02 8.64
C GLY A 285 -20.55 9.70 8.64
N LYS A 286 -20.05 10.23 9.78
CA LYS A 286 -18.70 10.85 9.86
C LYS A 286 -17.53 9.86 9.98
N ARG A 287 -17.76 8.56 9.70
CA ARG A 287 -16.71 7.52 9.68
C ARG A 287 -15.98 7.32 11.02
N LYS A 288 -16.66 7.51 12.15
CA LYS A 288 -16.10 7.30 13.51
C LYS A 288 -15.50 5.90 13.70
N THR A 289 -16.26 4.85 13.36
CA THR A 289 -15.84 3.45 13.42
C THR A 289 -14.66 3.16 12.50
N THR A 290 -14.66 3.79 11.32
CA THR A 290 -13.56 3.70 10.37
C THR A 290 -12.26 4.25 10.95
N MET A 291 -12.35 5.37 11.67
CA MET A 291 -11.19 6.02 12.27
C MET A 291 -10.62 5.20 13.43
N ILE A 292 -11.47 4.72 14.35
CA ILE A 292 -10.98 3.85 15.44
C ILE A 292 -10.37 2.57 14.89
N THR A 293 -10.94 1.98 13.83
CA THR A 293 -10.37 0.76 13.23
C THR A 293 -9.01 1.03 12.60
N ASP A 294 -8.84 2.18 11.93
CA ASP A 294 -7.55 2.58 11.40
C ASP A 294 -6.49 2.77 12.50
N MET A 295 -6.87 3.41 13.62
CA MET A 295 -6.01 3.59 14.79
C MET A 295 -5.61 2.26 15.44
N VAL A 296 -6.58 1.36 15.61
CA VAL A 296 -6.37 0.03 16.19
C VAL A 296 -5.38 -0.80 15.35
N LEU A 297 -5.50 -0.75 14.02
CA LEU A 297 -4.56 -1.44 13.12
C LEU A 297 -3.14 -0.90 13.23
N SER A 298 -2.98 0.43 13.28
CA SER A 298 -1.67 1.04 13.51
C SER A 298 -1.11 0.72 14.89
N GLU A 299 -1.96 0.75 15.93
CA GLU A 299 -1.55 0.50 17.30
C GLU A 299 -1.04 -0.94 17.48
N GLU A 300 -1.65 -1.94 16.82
CA GLU A 300 -1.14 -3.33 16.89
C GLU A 300 0.30 -3.41 16.38
N VAL A 301 0.57 -2.77 15.24
CA VAL A 301 1.92 -2.70 14.66
C VAL A 301 2.86 -1.95 15.60
N MET A 302 2.42 -0.82 16.15
CA MET A 302 3.20 -0.01 17.07
C MET A 302 3.56 -0.78 18.34
N LEU A 303 2.62 -1.47 18.97
CA LEU A 303 2.89 -2.29 20.17
C LEU A 303 3.94 -3.37 19.89
N LYS A 304 3.85 -4.08 18.74
CA LYS A 304 4.86 -5.08 18.37
C LYS A 304 6.23 -4.45 18.09
N GLN A 305 6.27 -3.29 17.43
CA GLN A 305 7.52 -2.56 17.22
C GLN A 305 8.14 -2.08 18.54
N ARG A 306 7.32 -1.60 19.49
CA ARG A 306 7.75 -1.20 20.83
C ARG A 306 8.26 -2.37 21.67
N ALA A 307 7.66 -3.54 21.53
CA ALA A 307 8.14 -4.77 22.16
C ALA A 307 9.51 -5.16 21.58
N PHE A 308 9.65 -5.13 20.26
CA PHE A 308 10.91 -5.45 19.57
C PHE A 308 12.05 -4.47 19.93
N GLU A 309 11.79 -3.16 19.88
CA GLU A 309 12.79 -2.12 20.24
C GLU A 309 13.31 -2.32 21.66
N ARG A 310 12.42 -2.65 22.60
CA ARG A 310 12.80 -2.91 24.00
C ARG A 310 13.53 -4.22 24.16
N LEU A 311 13.12 -5.26 23.44
CA LEU A 311 13.80 -6.55 23.44
C LEU A 311 15.26 -6.40 23.01
N GLN A 312 15.52 -5.64 21.95
CA GLN A 312 16.90 -5.31 21.53
C GLN A 312 17.69 -4.56 22.61
N LYS A 313 17.05 -3.70 23.40
CA LYS A 313 17.73 -3.02 24.52
C LYS A 313 18.06 -3.97 25.65
N GLN A 314 17.19 -4.95 25.94
CA GLN A 314 17.45 -5.97 26.96
C GLN A 314 18.57 -6.93 26.52
N ASP A 315 18.56 -7.37 25.26
CA ASP A 315 19.61 -8.20 24.63
C ASP A 315 21.01 -7.57 24.83
N MET A 316 21.12 -6.26 24.53
CA MET A 316 22.37 -5.52 24.64
C MET A 316 22.92 -5.36 26.07
N LYS A 317 22.11 -5.60 27.12
CA LYS A 317 22.60 -5.56 28.52
C LYS A 317 23.56 -6.71 28.81
N PHE A 318 23.34 -7.87 28.17
CA PHE A 318 24.18 -9.06 28.29
C PHE A 318 24.54 -9.61 26.90
N PRO A 319 25.52 -8.99 26.20
CA PRO A 319 25.83 -9.33 24.81
C PRO A 319 26.32 -10.76 24.56
N TYR A 320 26.86 -11.40 25.60
CA TYR A 320 27.40 -12.77 25.53
C TYR A 320 26.42 -13.82 26.04
N PHE A 321 25.21 -13.42 26.46
CA PHE A 321 24.19 -14.36 26.89
C PHE A 321 23.59 -15.10 25.68
N PRO A 322 23.39 -16.43 25.75
CA PRO A 322 22.85 -17.24 24.66
C PRO A 322 21.32 -17.08 24.53
N TRP A 323 20.88 -15.91 24.05
CA TRP A 323 19.46 -15.54 23.93
C TRP A 323 18.62 -16.51 23.11
N ILE A 324 19.19 -17.11 22.06
CA ILE A 324 18.46 -18.05 21.18
C ILE A 324 18.00 -19.30 21.96
N GLU A 325 18.83 -19.81 22.88
CA GLU A 325 18.46 -20.98 23.68
C GLU A 325 17.34 -20.67 24.65
N PHE A 326 17.41 -19.50 25.30
CA PHE A 326 16.34 -18.98 26.15
C PHE A 326 15.01 -18.82 25.39
N GLU A 327 15.07 -18.27 24.19
CA GLU A 327 13.91 -18.11 23.31
C GLU A 327 13.28 -19.44 22.88
N LEU A 328 14.11 -20.44 22.56
CA LEU A 328 13.65 -21.77 22.16
C LEU A 328 12.96 -22.49 23.32
N GLU A 329 13.51 -22.39 24.53
CA GLU A 329 12.86 -22.93 25.72
C GLU A 329 11.54 -22.22 26.01
N LEU A 330 11.50 -20.87 25.95
CA LEU A 330 10.28 -20.10 26.14
C LEU A 330 9.20 -20.48 25.12
N LYS A 331 9.58 -20.64 23.84
CA LYS A 331 8.67 -21.14 22.78
C LYS A 331 8.14 -22.54 23.08
N ALA A 332 8.98 -23.44 23.59
CA ALA A 332 8.54 -24.79 23.98
C ALA A 332 7.51 -24.72 25.12
N ARG A 333 7.80 -23.91 26.16
CA ARG A 333 6.90 -23.71 27.31
C ARG A 333 5.56 -23.06 26.94
N MET A 334 5.56 -22.18 25.94
CA MET A 334 4.34 -21.64 25.34
C MET A 334 3.51 -22.69 24.60
N ARG A 335 4.16 -23.60 23.85
CA ARG A 335 3.47 -24.71 23.15
C ARG A 335 2.83 -25.68 24.13
N ASP A 336 3.53 -25.98 25.23
CA ASP A 336 3.04 -26.87 26.29
C ASP A 336 2.00 -26.20 27.20
N LYS A 337 1.64 -24.93 26.96
CA LYS A 337 0.73 -24.12 27.78
C LYS A 337 1.14 -24.01 29.26
N THR A 338 2.43 -24.16 29.56
CA THR A 338 2.97 -23.87 30.90
C THR A 338 3.17 -22.36 31.09
N VAL A 339 3.41 -21.64 29.99
CA VAL A 339 3.51 -20.19 29.92
C VAL A 339 2.47 -19.69 28.92
N TYR A 340 1.50 -18.90 29.39
CA TYR A 340 0.38 -18.44 28.57
C TYR A 340 -0.06 -16.99 28.83
N ASN A 341 0.53 -16.33 29.82
CA ASN A 341 0.28 -14.93 30.15
C ASN A 341 1.54 -14.31 30.79
N LEU A 342 1.55 -12.99 31.00
CA LEU A 342 2.68 -12.28 31.59
C LEU A 342 2.94 -12.72 33.03
N ALA A 343 1.91 -13.10 33.79
CA ALA A 343 2.08 -13.59 35.16
C ALA A 343 2.84 -14.93 35.21
N THR A 344 2.44 -15.90 34.38
CA THR A 344 3.10 -17.22 34.31
C THR A 344 4.53 -17.15 33.80
N ILE A 345 4.87 -16.14 32.99
CA ILE A 345 6.27 -15.85 32.62
C ILE A 345 7.09 -15.49 33.84
N LYS A 346 6.59 -14.61 34.71
CA LYS A 346 7.30 -14.23 35.95
C LYS A 346 7.50 -15.43 36.86
N ASP A 347 6.46 -16.23 37.04
CA ASP A 347 6.54 -17.45 37.85
C ASP A 347 7.51 -18.49 37.25
N TRP A 348 7.63 -18.53 35.93
CA TRP A 348 8.60 -19.39 35.26
C TRP A 348 10.04 -18.90 35.46
N VAL A 349 10.31 -17.61 35.24
CA VAL A 349 11.66 -17.05 35.43
C VAL A 349 12.09 -17.10 36.89
N ARG A 350 11.19 -16.78 37.83
CA ARG A 350 11.46 -16.88 39.27
C ARG A 350 11.76 -18.32 39.72
N ARG A 351 11.12 -19.33 39.11
CA ARG A 351 11.47 -20.73 39.36
C ARG A 351 12.89 -21.06 38.91
N LYS A 352 13.33 -20.52 37.77
CA LYS A 352 14.72 -20.68 37.30
C LYS A 352 15.71 -19.95 38.21
N GLU A 353 15.38 -18.75 38.65
CA GLU A 353 16.19 -18.00 39.61
C GLU A 353 16.36 -18.76 40.94
N ASN A 354 15.28 -19.32 41.47
CA ASN A 354 15.34 -20.14 42.68
C ASN A 354 16.18 -21.41 42.49
N SER A 355 16.06 -22.08 41.34
CA SER A 355 16.87 -23.23 40.95
C SER A 355 18.37 -22.87 40.92
N PHE A 356 18.70 -21.74 40.30
CA PHE A 356 20.06 -21.21 40.23
C PHE A 356 20.64 -20.87 41.62
N ASN A 357 19.85 -20.22 42.48
CA ASN A 357 20.29 -19.86 43.83
C ASN A 357 20.57 -21.08 44.73
N LEU A 358 19.94 -22.23 44.45
CA LEU A 358 20.21 -23.48 45.17
C LEU A 358 21.49 -24.18 44.70
N SER A 359 21.86 -24.06 43.42
CA SER A 359 23.04 -24.72 42.87
C SER A 359 23.68 -23.91 41.73
N PRO A 360 24.47 -22.86 42.07
CA PRO A 360 25.06 -21.95 41.08
C PRO A 360 26.11 -22.61 40.18
N ASP A 361 26.86 -23.59 40.70
CA ASP A 361 28.00 -24.23 40.01
C ASP A 361 27.59 -25.21 38.89
N THR A 362 26.31 -25.57 38.82
CA THR A 362 25.72 -26.53 37.84
C THR A 362 24.87 -25.87 36.77
N SER A 363 24.98 -24.55 36.55
CA SER A 363 23.93 -23.72 35.94
C SER A 363 23.63 -23.98 34.44
N ASP A 364 23.00 -25.10 34.13
CA ASP A 364 22.24 -25.35 32.89
C ASP A 364 21.13 -24.29 32.72
N GLU A 365 20.65 -23.68 33.80
CA GLU A 365 19.59 -22.66 33.82
C GLU A 365 19.95 -21.38 33.06
N LEU A 366 21.24 -21.05 32.98
CA LEU A 366 21.78 -19.92 32.21
C LEU A 366 22.40 -20.37 30.88
N TYR A 367 22.12 -21.59 30.43
CA TYR A 367 22.51 -22.09 29.10
C TYR A 367 24.03 -22.01 28.83
N GLY A 368 24.84 -22.24 29.86
CA GLY A 368 26.31 -22.17 29.76
C GLY A 368 26.89 -20.75 29.74
N TYR A 369 26.13 -19.72 30.11
CA TYR A 369 26.64 -18.36 30.29
C TYR A 369 27.64 -18.25 31.46
N ASP A 370 28.88 -17.83 31.15
CA ASP A 370 29.94 -17.61 32.15
C ASP A 370 29.77 -16.27 32.87
N PHE A 371 28.98 -16.28 33.95
CA PHE A 371 28.69 -15.09 34.74
C PHE A 371 29.90 -14.58 35.55
N TYR A 372 30.93 -15.40 35.80
CA TYR A 372 32.17 -14.94 36.46
C TYR A 372 32.99 -14.05 35.53
N ARG A 373 33.04 -14.38 34.25
CA ARG A 373 33.78 -13.62 33.24
C ARG A 373 33.02 -12.40 32.73
N TYR A 374 31.74 -12.55 32.46
CA TYR A 374 30.93 -11.52 31.79
C TYR A 374 30.07 -10.67 32.74
N GLY A 375 29.96 -11.08 34.01
CA GLY A 375 29.22 -10.38 35.04
C GLY A 375 27.76 -10.83 35.15
N PHE A 376 27.27 -10.81 36.39
CA PHE A 376 25.88 -11.17 36.74
C PHE A 376 24.96 -9.94 36.89
N ASN A 377 25.54 -8.75 37.07
CA ASN A 377 24.79 -7.52 37.32
C ASN A 377 25.11 -6.51 36.22
N TYR A 378 24.07 -5.82 35.75
CA TYR A 378 24.15 -4.70 34.83
C TYR A 378 23.78 -3.41 35.57
N TYR A 379 24.62 -2.37 35.47
CA TYR A 379 24.33 -1.05 36.03
C TYR A 379 24.07 -0.06 34.89
N ASP A 380 22.85 0.47 34.83
CA ASP A 380 22.42 1.40 33.78
C ASP A 380 22.73 2.88 34.10
N GLY A 381 23.32 3.15 35.27
CA GLY A 381 23.54 4.51 35.79
C GLY A 381 22.49 4.98 36.79
N LEU A 382 21.36 4.27 36.93
CA LEU A 382 20.25 4.59 37.82
C LEU A 382 19.91 3.43 38.76
N LYS A 383 19.93 2.19 38.25
CA LYS A 383 19.67 0.96 39.00
C LYS A 383 20.62 -0.15 38.57
N VAL A 384 20.81 -1.10 39.49
CA VAL A 384 21.47 -2.37 39.21
C VAL A 384 20.39 -3.40 38.92
N GLU A 385 20.52 -4.12 37.81
CA GLU A 385 19.64 -5.22 37.42
C GLU A 385 20.46 -6.51 37.33
N THR A 386 19.90 -7.59 37.85
CA THR A 386 20.50 -8.93 37.71
C THR A 386 20.21 -9.52 36.34
N VAL A 387 20.93 -10.59 35.95
CA VAL A 387 20.57 -11.36 34.74
C VAL A 387 19.10 -11.78 34.76
N PHE A 388 18.59 -12.28 35.89
CA PHE A 388 17.21 -12.76 35.99
C PHE A 388 16.16 -11.65 35.87
N ASP A 389 16.43 -10.44 36.38
CA ASP A 389 15.55 -9.27 36.18
C ASP A 389 15.42 -8.92 34.69
N VAL A 390 16.54 -9.00 33.96
CA VAL A 390 16.57 -8.77 32.52
C VAL A 390 15.89 -9.93 31.77
N LEU A 391 16.06 -11.18 32.20
CA LEU A 391 15.37 -12.35 31.63
C LEU A 391 13.85 -12.28 31.81
N GLU A 392 13.34 -11.86 32.99
CA GLU A 392 11.90 -11.64 33.21
C GLU A 392 11.37 -10.63 32.21
N THR A 393 12.03 -9.47 32.12
CA THR A 393 11.64 -8.39 31.22
C THR A 393 11.70 -8.82 29.75
N TYR A 394 12.78 -9.50 29.35
CA TYR A 394 12.96 -10.03 28.00
C TYR A 394 11.88 -11.04 27.64
N ALA A 395 11.59 -12.00 28.51
CA ALA A 395 10.58 -13.04 28.27
C ALA A 395 9.19 -12.44 28.07
N GLN A 396 8.81 -11.45 28.89
CA GLN A 396 7.55 -10.74 28.73
C GLN A 396 7.47 -10.00 27.39
N LEU A 397 8.53 -9.30 26.99
CA LEU A 397 8.59 -8.59 25.70
C LEU A 397 8.55 -9.56 24.51
N TYR A 398 9.29 -10.67 24.61
CA TYR A 398 9.32 -11.71 23.59
C TYR A 398 7.94 -12.35 23.41
N PHE A 399 7.23 -12.63 24.51
CA PHE A 399 5.87 -13.15 24.47
C PHE A 399 4.91 -12.22 23.72
N ILE A 400 4.89 -10.92 24.09
CA ILE A 400 4.07 -9.91 23.41
C ILE A 400 4.43 -9.82 21.92
N TYR A 401 5.72 -9.89 21.59
CA TYR A 401 6.19 -9.79 20.21
C TYR A 401 5.78 -11.00 19.37
N VAL A 402 6.08 -12.22 19.83
CA VAL A 402 5.97 -13.46 19.03
C VAL A 402 4.54 -13.94 18.85
N ILE A 403 3.60 -13.56 19.71
CA ILE A 403 2.21 -14.01 19.62
C ILE A 403 1.63 -13.85 18.21
N GLU A 404 1.17 -14.99 17.68
CA GLU A 404 0.55 -15.10 16.36
C GLU A 404 -0.96 -14.81 16.38
N CYS A 405 -1.60 -14.68 17.54
CA CYS A 405 -2.99 -14.20 17.59
C CYS A 405 -3.06 -12.68 17.35
N SER A 406 -4.28 -12.17 17.15
CA SER A 406 -4.49 -10.72 17.04
C SER A 406 -4.29 -10.11 18.43
N LEU A 407 -3.62 -8.96 18.52
CA LEU A 407 -3.58 -8.21 19.79
C LEU A 407 -4.87 -7.43 20.04
N ILE A 408 -5.83 -7.51 19.11
CA ILE A 408 -7.07 -6.74 19.11
C ILE A 408 -8.20 -7.60 19.70
N VAL A 409 -8.92 -7.02 20.65
CA VAL A 409 -10.14 -7.54 21.25
C VAL A 409 -11.26 -6.53 21.00
N SER A 410 -12.35 -6.94 20.36
CA SER A 410 -13.37 -5.98 19.91
C SER A 410 -14.79 -6.56 19.86
N ASN A 411 -15.80 -5.69 20.00
CA ASN A 411 -17.22 -6.07 19.87
C ASN A 411 -17.69 -6.13 18.40
N TYR A 412 -16.80 -5.86 17.45
CA TYR A 412 -17.01 -6.01 16.01
C TYR A 412 -15.76 -6.62 15.38
N SER A 413 -15.91 -7.29 14.24
CA SER A 413 -14.79 -8.01 13.61
C SER A 413 -13.82 -7.04 12.92
N ILE A 414 -12.52 -7.19 13.24
CA ILE A 414 -11.41 -6.47 12.61
C ILE A 414 -10.40 -7.47 12.08
N ARG A 415 -10.02 -7.36 10.80
CA ARG A 415 -9.05 -8.23 10.13
C ARG A 415 -7.63 -7.65 10.13
N THR A 416 -6.64 -8.45 10.49
CA THR A 416 -5.21 -8.12 10.44
C THR A 416 -4.46 -9.03 9.46
N ASP A 417 -3.53 -8.45 8.70
CA ASP A 417 -2.77 -9.16 7.65
C ASP A 417 -1.27 -9.25 7.98
N ASN A 418 -0.87 -8.89 9.20
CA ASN A 418 0.53 -8.94 9.64
C ASN A 418 1.03 -10.40 9.61
N GLN A 419 2.28 -10.65 9.21
CA GLN A 419 2.84 -12.00 9.12
C GLN A 419 4.15 -12.13 9.89
N LEU A 420 4.29 -13.22 10.64
CA LEU A 420 5.52 -13.61 11.30
C LEU A 420 6.34 -14.48 10.34
N ILE A 421 7.54 -14.01 9.99
CA ILE A 421 8.51 -14.72 9.15
C ILE A 421 9.52 -15.38 10.07
N ASP A 422 9.46 -16.71 10.16
CA ASP A 422 10.41 -17.53 10.91
C ASP A 422 11.29 -18.35 9.96
N ARG A 423 12.60 -18.38 10.24
CA ARG A 423 13.62 -19.17 9.51
C ARG A 423 14.40 -20.11 10.44
N GLY A 424 13.90 -20.35 11.66
CA GLY A 424 14.50 -21.23 12.67
C GLY A 424 15.26 -20.50 13.79
N ASN A 425 15.44 -19.17 13.69
CA ASN A 425 16.15 -18.34 14.66
C ASN A 425 15.17 -17.33 15.29
N PHE A 426 15.57 -16.05 15.33
CA PHE A 426 14.69 -14.96 15.74
C PHE A 426 13.61 -14.69 14.67
N PRO A 427 12.32 -14.77 15.02
CA PRO A 427 11.22 -14.54 14.07
C PRO A 427 11.03 -13.04 13.82
N LYS A 428 10.73 -12.61 12.60
CA LYS A 428 10.52 -11.18 12.27
C LYS A 428 9.13 -10.91 11.72
N TRP A 429 8.47 -9.88 12.20
CA TRP A 429 7.18 -9.44 11.66
C TRP A 429 7.33 -8.58 10.40
N GLU A 430 6.50 -8.85 9.39
CA GLU A 430 6.31 -8.00 8.22
C GLU A 430 5.05 -7.14 8.40
N PHE A 431 5.27 -5.87 8.75
CA PHE A 431 4.24 -4.85 8.86
C PHE A 431 4.18 -4.06 7.55
N ASP A 432 3.23 -4.39 6.69
CA ASP A 432 2.99 -3.60 5.48
C ASP A 432 1.48 -3.46 5.24
N PHE A 433 1.02 -2.22 5.31
CA PHE A 433 -0.36 -1.86 5.01
C PHE A 433 -0.60 -1.65 3.52
N PHE A 434 0.45 -1.54 2.69
CA PHE A 434 0.36 -1.23 1.26
C PHE A 434 1.02 -2.27 0.32
N PRO A 435 0.78 -3.58 0.53
CA PRO A 435 1.47 -4.61 -0.25
C PRO A 435 1.06 -4.61 -1.72
N GLU A 436 1.99 -4.99 -2.61
CA GLU A 436 1.70 -5.11 -4.03
C GLU A 436 0.77 -6.29 -4.36
N THR A 437 0.80 -7.34 -3.53
CA THR A 437 -0.02 -8.54 -3.67
C THR A 437 -0.81 -8.80 -2.39
N PRO A 438 -2.04 -9.35 -2.48
CA PRO A 438 -2.79 -9.73 -1.29
C PRO A 438 -2.01 -10.76 -0.46
N LYS A 439 -1.98 -10.54 0.85
CA LYS A 439 -1.35 -11.47 1.80
C LYS A 439 -2.23 -12.71 1.99
N ALA A 440 -1.60 -13.88 2.12
CA ALA A 440 -2.29 -15.18 2.14
C ALA A 440 -2.91 -15.55 3.51
N LYS A 441 -2.32 -15.10 4.62
CA LYS A 441 -2.82 -15.37 5.98
C LYS A 441 -3.64 -14.19 6.49
N GLU A 442 -4.92 -14.44 6.77
CA GLU A 442 -5.85 -13.50 7.39
C GLU A 442 -6.07 -13.89 8.86
N ARG A 443 -6.04 -12.91 9.77
CA ARG A 443 -6.36 -13.09 11.19
C ARG A 443 -7.46 -12.11 11.57
N PHE A 444 -8.25 -12.45 12.59
CA PHE A 444 -9.33 -11.62 13.08
C PHE A 444 -9.12 -11.27 14.55
N ALA A 445 -9.68 -10.13 14.96
CA ALA A 445 -9.77 -9.73 16.36
C ALA A 445 -10.52 -10.77 17.19
N HIS A 446 -10.13 -10.87 18.46
CA HIS A 446 -10.83 -11.67 19.45
C HIS A 446 -12.16 -11.00 19.80
N ILE A 447 -13.17 -11.82 20.09
CA ILE A 447 -14.47 -11.33 20.54
C ILE A 447 -14.28 -10.68 21.91
N LEU A 448 -14.76 -9.44 22.05
CA LEU A 448 -14.75 -8.76 23.33
C LEU A 448 -15.81 -9.34 24.26
N ASP A 449 -15.33 -10.07 25.25
CA ASP A 449 -16.10 -10.46 26.42
C ASP A 449 -16.02 -9.34 27.48
N PHE A 450 -17.13 -8.62 27.67
CA PHE A 450 -17.18 -7.51 28.61
C PHE A 450 -16.97 -7.94 30.07
N ASP A 451 -17.27 -9.19 30.44
CA ASP A 451 -17.04 -9.67 31.80
C ASP A 451 -15.55 -9.71 32.14
N VAL A 452 -14.65 -9.80 31.16
CA VAL A 452 -13.21 -9.72 31.39
C VAL A 452 -12.78 -8.30 31.81
N LEU A 453 -13.53 -7.27 31.38
CA LEU A 453 -13.26 -5.87 31.70
C LEU A 453 -13.97 -5.36 32.96
N ARG A 454 -14.93 -6.11 33.48
CA ARG A 454 -15.66 -5.75 34.71
C ARG A 454 -14.82 -6.17 35.92
N LEU A 455 -14.64 -5.34 36.94
CA LEU A 455 -13.94 -5.76 38.18
C LEU A 455 -14.90 -6.15 39.31
N GLY A 456 -16.15 -5.72 39.20
CA GLY A 456 -17.21 -6.01 40.15
C GLY A 456 -18.02 -7.22 39.71
N LYS A 457 -19.35 -7.07 39.75
CA LYS A 457 -20.27 -8.14 39.35
C LYS A 457 -20.21 -8.43 37.85
N LYS A 458 -20.50 -9.68 37.49
CA LYS A 458 -20.41 -10.24 36.14
C LYS A 458 -21.79 -10.62 35.63
N VAL A 459 -22.02 -10.52 34.33
CA VAL A 459 -23.30 -10.97 33.75
C VAL A 459 -23.36 -12.48 33.74
N ILE A 460 -22.24 -13.16 33.48
CA ILE A 460 -22.08 -14.60 33.62
C ILE A 460 -21.33 -14.87 34.93
N GLU A 461 -21.97 -15.61 35.85
CA GLU A 461 -21.42 -15.87 37.20
C GLU A 461 -20.07 -16.60 37.16
N ASP A 462 -19.96 -17.69 36.40
CA ASP A 462 -18.75 -18.54 36.31
C ASP A 462 -18.09 -18.46 34.94
N ASN A 463 -17.74 -17.26 34.49
CA ASN A 463 -17.06 -17.08 33.22
C ASN A 463 -15.58 -17.52 33.29
N LEU A 464 -15.21 -18.51 32.48
CA LEU A 464 -13.86 -19.08 32.41
C LEU A 464 -12.78 -18.08 31.98
N ASN A 465 -13.15 -16.99 31.30
CA ASN A 465 -12.20 -16.02 30.76
C ASN A 465 -11.85 -14.89 31.74
N ILE A 466 -12.40 -14.89 32.97
CA ILE A 466 -12.16 -13.81 33.94
C ILE A 466 -10.67 -13.68 34.26
N GLY A 467 -10.15 -12.46 34.21
CA GLY A 467 -8.74 -12.16 34.50
C GLY A 467 -7.75 -12.55 33.41
N SER A 468 -8.23 -13.03 32.25
CA SER A 468 -7.36 -13.46 31.15
C SER A 468 -6.71 -12.33 30.34
N PHE A 469 -7.34 -11.14 30.29
CA PHE A 469 -6.84 -10.02 29.50
C PHE A 469 -5.82 -9.19 30.29
N GLU A 470 -4.55 -9.26 29.87
CA GLU A 470 -3.45 -8.53 30.51
C GLU A 470 -2.90 -7.38 29.66
N PHE A 471 -2.80 -7.57 28.34
CA PHE A 471 -2.27 -6.59 27.37
C PHE A 471 -2.98 -6.72 26.01
N GLY A 472 -2.88 -5.68 25.19
CA GLY A 472 -3.49 -5.63 23.86
C GLY A 472 -4.32 -4.38 23.64
N ILE A 473 -5.18 -4.42 22.62
CA ILE A 473 -5.98 -3.28 22.19
C ILE A 473 -7.45 -3.63 22.28
N ILE A 474 -8.21 -2.82 23.00
CA ILE A 474 -9.66 -2.94 23.08
C ILE A 474 -10.29 -1.93 22.14
N ALA A 475 -11.14 -2.40 21.23
CA ALA A 475 -11.91 -1.55 20.33
C ALA A 475 -13.41 -1.76 20.56
N ILE A 476 -14.11 -0.70 20.98
CA ILE A 476 -15.55 -0.74 21.27
C ILE A 476 -16.28 0.27 20.38
N THR A 477 -17.15 -0.23 19.52
CA THR A 477 -18.11 0.62 18.79
C THR A 477 -19.36 0.83 19.63
N GLU A 478 -19.91 2.05 19.58
CA GLU A 478 -21.16 2.41 20.24
C GLU A 478 -21.16 2.13 21.75
N VAL A 479 -20.09 2.55 22.44
CA VAL A 479 -19.89 2.29 23.88
C VAL A 479 -21.05 2.80 24.74
N GLY A 480 -21.72 3.88 24.34
CA GLY A 480 -22.88 4.43 25.03
C GLY A 480 -24.09 3.50 25.00
N LYS A 481 -24.25 2.63 23.98
CA LYS A 481 -25.33 1.63 23.98
C LYS A 481 -25.08 0.49 24.98
N GLU A 482 -23.82 0.13 25.21
CA GLU A 482 -23.43 -0.86 26.23
C GLU A 482 -23.52 -0.27 27.65
N ARG A 483 -23.08 0.98 27.82
CA ARG A 483 -22.97 1.61 29.14
C ARG A 483 -24.22 2.34 29.59
N GLY A 484 -25.06 2.80 28.67
CA GLY A 484 -26.20 3.65 28.96
C GLY A 484 -25.81 5.07 29.38
N ASN A 485 -26.72 6.03 29.16
CA ASN A 485 -26.53 7.41 29.61
C ASN A 485 -26.92 7.55 31.09
N ASN A 486 -26.40 8.58 31.77
CA ASN A 486 -26.75 8.93 33.15
C ASN A 486 -28.27 9.05 33.39
N LEU A 487 -29.05 9.48 32.38
CA LEU A 487 -30.50 9.55 32.45
C LEU A 487 -31.17 8.17 32.50
N GLU A 488 -30.72 7.25 31.65
CA GLU A 488 -31.22 5.87 31.57
C GLU A 488 -30.81 5.09 32.84
N LEU A 489 -29.64 5.39 33.39
CA LEU A 489 -29.11 4.76 34.59
C LEU A 489 -29.68 5.34 35.90
N LYS A 490 -30.64 6.28 35.88
CA LYS A 490 -31.19 6.87 37.13
C LYS A 490 -31.84 5.84 38.04
N GLU A 491 -32.55 4.87 37.48
CA GLU A 491 -33.29 3.85 38.21
C GLU A 491 -32.42 2.69 38.70
N VAL A 492 -31.23 2.53 38.10
CA VAL A 492 -30.28 1.47 38.42
C VAL A 492 -29.54 1.79 39.72
N LYS A 493 -29.55 0.87 40.70
CA LYS A 493 -28.88 1.04 42.01
C LYS A 493 -27.65 0.14 42.13
N LYS A 494 -26.61 0.62 42.82
CA LYS A 494 -25.36 -0.14 43.04
C LYS A 494 -25.55 -1.39 43.92
N GLY A 495 -26.51 -1.36 44.83
CA GLY A 495 -26.77 -2.44 45.81
C GLY A 495 -27.60 -3.61 45.31
N THR A 496 -28.02 -3.64 44.03
CA THR A 496 -28.82 -4.76 43.50
C THR A 496 -28.00 -6.05 43.42
N THR A 497 -28.67 -7.19 43.55
CA THR A 497 -28.09 -8.53 43.37
C THR A 497 -27.65 -8.74 41.93
N GLU A 498 -28.48 -8.34 40.97
CA GLU A 498 -28.20 -8.41 39.54
C GLU A 498 -27.10 -7.45 39.10
N THR A 499 -26.32 -7.89 38.12
CA THR A 499 -25.22 -7.13 37.51
C THR A 499 -25.75 -5.97 36.68
N ASN A 500 -25.16 -4.80 36.88
CA ASN A 500 -25.52 -3.58 36.19
C ASN A 500 -24.30 -2.65 36.03
N GLN A 501 -24.49 -1.60 35.23
CA GLN A 501 -23.42 -0.67 34.86
C GLN A 501 -22.86 0.17 36.03
N LYS A 502 -23.50 0.16 37.22
CA LYS A 502 -23.02 0.83 38.43
C LYS A 502 -22.28 -0.10 39.40
N ASN A 503 -22.52 -1.41 39.35
CA ASN A 503 -21.93 -2.40 40.26
C ASN A 503 -20.88 -3.31 39.61
N ASP A 504 -20.68 -3.19 38.30
CA ASP A 504 -19.70 -3.95 37.52
C ASP A 504 -18.26 -3.42 37.56
N LEU A 505 -18.06 -2.22 38.11
CA LEU A 505 -16.76 -1.54 38.25
C LEU A 505 -15.95 -1.42 36.95
N PHE A 506 -16.59 -1.39 35.78
CA PHE A 506 -15.90 -1.21 34.49
C PHE A 506 -15.07 0.08 34.43
N ASN A 507 -15.60 1.20 34.96
CA ASN A 507 -14.85 2.45 35.05
C ASN A 507 -13.61 2.33 35.96
N GLY A 508 -13.67 1.46 36.97
CA GLY A 508 -12.51 1.14 37.82
C GLY A 508 -11.43 0.39 37.05
N TRP A 509 -11.83 -0.53 36.17
CA TRP A 509 -10.91 -1.21 35.27
C TRP A 509 -10.18 -0.23 34.35
N LEU A 510 -10.90 0.70 33.72
CA LEU A 510 -10.28 1.72 32.85
C LEU A 510 -9.20 2.54 33.58
N LYS A 511 -9.41 2.85 34.88
CA LYS A 511 -8.45 3.58 35.71
C LYS A 511 -7.19 2.76 36.02
N MET A 512 -7.32 1.44 36.15
CA MET A 512 -6.23 0.56 36.62
C MET A 512 -5.56 -0.27 35.52
N CYS A 513 -6.16 -0.36 34.33
CA CYS A 513 -5.72 -1.22 33.23
C CYS A 513 -4.26 -0.98 32.79
N ARG A 514 -3.70 0.22 33.06
CA ARG A 514 -2.28 0.52 32.86
C ARG A 514 -1.36 -0.44 33.63
N HIS A 515 -1.72 -0.79 34.87
CA HIS A 515 -0.85 -1.53 35.78
C HIS A 515 -0.72 -3.01 35.41
N SER A 516 -1.73 -3.62 34.80
CA SER A 516 -1.67 -5.01 34.36
C SER A 516 -0.74 -5.21 33.15
N ALA A 517 -0.58 -4.18 32.32
CA ALA A 517 0.09 -4.27 31.02
C ALA A 517 1.46 -3.57 30.95
N THR A 518 2.01 -3.10 32.07
CA THR A 518 3.27 -2.34 32.05
C THR A 518 4.48 -3.28 32.09
N VAL A 519 5.25 -3.30 31.01
CA VAL A 519 6.52 -4.02 30.90
C VAL A 519 7.60 -3.01 30.51
N ASP A 520 8.73 -3.00 31.22
CA ASP A 520 9.84 -2.05 30.99
C ASP A 520 9.35 -0.58 30.93
N ASN A 521 8.57 -0.18 31.93
CA ASN A 521 7.95 1.15 32.09
C ASN A 521 7.03 1.58 30.94
N PHE A 522 6.60 0.67 30.07
CA PHE A 522 5.70 0.95 28.96
C PHE A 522 4.39 0.16 29.06
N PRO A 523 3.22 0.82 28.98
CA PRO A 523 1.94 0.13 29.00
C PRO A 523 1.62 -0.46 27.61
N PHE A 524 1.55 -1.79 27.52
CA PHE A 524 1.13 -2.51 26.32
C PHE A 524 -0.40 -2.64 26.22
N ILE A 525 -1.12 -1.55 26.52
CA ILE A 525 -2.58 -1.52 26.50
C ILE A 525 -3.11 -0.21 25.93
N LYS A 526 -4.10 -0.31 25.04
CA LYS A 526 -4.90 0.82 24.57
C LYS A 526 -6.37 0.45 24.45
N VAL A 527 -7.23 1.45 24.67
CA VAL A 527 -8.68 1.36 24.57
C VAL A 527 -9.17 2.46 23.64
N PHE A 528 -9.75 2.07 22.51
CA PHE A 528 -10.40 2.95 21.56
C PHE A 528 -11.90 2.74 21.59
N THR A 529 -12.65 3.81 21.83
CA THR A 529 -14.11 3.78 21.81
C THR A 529 -14.64 4.75 20.75
N ASP A 530 -15.79 4.45 20.16
CA ASP A 530 -16.55 5.43 19.37
C ASP A 530 -17.89 5.78 20.01
N GLU A 531 -18.30 7.04 19.81
CA GLU A 531 -19.62 7.52 20.19
C GLU A 531 -20.10 8.67 19.28
N GLN A 532 -21.40 8.94 19.28
CA GLN A 532 -22.00 10.07 18.56
C GLN A 532 -21.89 11.39 19.34
N ARG A 533 -22.01 11.32 20.67
CA ARG A 533 -21.96 12.47 21.58
C ARG A 533 -21.07 12.13 22.77
N PRO A 534 -20.18 13.04 23.21
CA PRO A 534 -19.31 12.75 24.36
C PRO A 534 -20.11 12.49 25.65
N GLU A 535 -21.24 13.18 25.80
CA GLU A 535 -22.13 13.13 26.97
C GLU A 535 -22.87 11.79 27.14
N SER A 536 -22.95 10.98 26.08
CA SER A 536 -23.61 9.68 26.12
C SER A 536 -22.85 8.69 27.00
N TRP A 537 -21.56 8.89 27.20
CA TRP A 537 -20.76 8.10 28.12
C TRP A 537 -20.61 8.84 29.45
N GLY A 538 -20.78 8.11 30.57
CA GLY A 538 -20.77 8.71 31.91
C GLY A 538 -19.51 9.56 32.18
N ALA A 539 -19.69 10.69 32.88
CA ALA A 539 -18.66 11.70 33.13
C ALA A 539 -17.34 11.10 33.68
N ASP A 540 -17.43 10.20 34.65
CA ASP A 540 -16.26 9.52 35.25
C ASP A 540 -15.39 8.76 34.24
N ALA A 541 -15.98 8.21 33.18
CA ALA A 541 -15.27 7.47 32.15
C ALA A 541 -14.76 8.39 31.06
N ARG A 542 -15.53 9.44 30.73
CA ARG A 542 -15.16 10.49 29.80
C ARG A 542 -13.93 11.25 30.28
N ASP A 543 -13.84 11.59 31.56
CA ASP A 543 -12.70 12.36 32.09
C ASP A 543 -11.36 11.60 32.02
N LEU A 544 -11.40 10.28 31.85
CA LEU A 544 -10.21 9.43 31.66
C LEU A 544 -9.71 9.40 30.22
N CYS A 545 -10.50 9.88 29.26
CA CYS A 545 -10.18 9.80 27.85
C CYS A 545 -9.91 11.17 27.23
N ASP A 546 -9.06 11.18 26.20
CA ASP A 546 -9.05 12.29 25.27
C ASP A 546 -10.19 12.09 24.26
N VAL A 547 -10.98 13.14 24.06
CA VAL A 547 -12.11 13.16 23.13
C VAL A 547 -11.62 13.70 21.79
N ILE A 548 -11.81 12.90 20.75
CA ILE A 548 -11.37 13.19 19.40
C ILE A 548 -12.60 13.51 18.55
N HIS A 549 -12.85 14.79 18.31
CA HIS A 549 -13.95 15.28 17.50
C HIS A 549 -13.61 15.25 16.01
N ILE A 550 -14.42 14.54 15.23
CA ILE A 550 -14.33 14.59 13.76
C ILE A 550 -15.10 15.82 13.26
N VAL A 551 -14.37 16.90 13.01
CA VAL A 551 -14.95 18.16 12.51
C VAL A 551 -15.42 17.98 11.08
N LYS A 552 -14.49 17.59 10.20
CA LYS A 552 -14.71 17.48 8.76
C LYS A 552 -13.94 16.29 8.19
N SER A 553 -14.61 15.46 7.40
CA SER A 553 -13.96 14.49 6.52
C SER A 553 -13.89 15.07 5.11
N SER A 554 -12.71 15.07 4.49
CA SER A 554 -12.57 15.47 3.10
C SER A 554 -13.12 14.40 2.16
N GLU A 555 -13.43 14.81 0.93
CA GLU A 555 -13.60 13.90 -0.20
C GLU A 555 -12.32 13.06 -0.42
N PRO A 556 -12.45 11.86 -1.02
CA PRO A 556 -11.31 11.04 -1.37
C PRO A 556 -10.40 11.79 -2.35
N ARG A 557 -9.10 11.74 -2.06
CA ARG A 557 -8.02 12.30 -2.86
C ARG A 557 -7.09 11.18 -3.31
N LEU A 558 -6.29 11.44 -4.34
CA LEU A 558 -5.35 10.46 -4.86
C LEU A 558 -3.90 10.89 -4.59
N ALA A 559 -3.09 9.98 -4.07
CA ALA A 559 -1.66 10.22 -3.83
C ALA A 559 -0.83 10.17 -5.13
N LEU A 560 -1.38 9.54 -6.19
CA LEU A 560 -0.73 9.33 -7.48
C LEU A 560 -0.67 10.64 -8.28
N PRO A 561 0.54 11.18 -8.58
CA PRO A 561 0.65 12.43 -9.34
C PRO A 561 0.19 12.24 -10.79
N PHE A 562 -0.28 13.33 -11.41
CA PHE A 562 -0.73 13.41 -12.81
C PHE A 562 -1.88 12.49 -13.22
N TYR A 563 -2.66 11.95 -12.27
CA TYR A 563 -3.78 11.07 -12.61
C TYR A 563 -5.07 11.82 -12.98
N THR A 564 -5.18 13.11 -12.64
CA THR A 564 -6.39 13.92 -12.87
C THR A 564 -6.84 13.92 -14.33
N ILE A 565 -5.91 13.94 -15.29
CA ILE A 565 -6.23 13.87 -16.72
C ILE A 565 -6.77 12.49 -17.11
N GLU A 566 -6.16 11.42 -16.60
CA GLU A 566 -6.62 10.04 -16.85
C GLU A 566 -8.00 9.77 -16.24
N GLU A 567 -8.22 10.30 -15.03
CA GLU A 567 -9.50 10.26 -14.32
C GLU A 567 -10.59 10.96 -15.11
N MET A 568 -10.36 12.20 -15.54
CA MET A 568 -11.31 12.96 -16.36
C MET A 568 -11.71 12.21 -17.64
N ILE A 569 -10.73 11.62 -18.34
CA ILE A 569 -10.99 10.83 -19.56
C ILE A 569 -11.82 9.58 -19.22
N THR A 570 -11.46 8.88 -18.14
CA THR A 570 -12.12 7.63 -17.74
C THR A 570 -13.55 7.87 -17.30
N GLU A 571 -13.80 8.88 -16.46
CA GLU A 571 -15.14 9.25 -15.99
C GLU A 571 -16.02 9.74 -17.12
N THR A 572 -15.50 10.60 -18.01
CA THR A 572 -16.27 11.10 -19.16
C THR A 572 -16.69 9.96 -20.08
N LEU A 573 -15.78 9.02 -20.37
CA LEU A 573 -16.08 7.85 -21.20
C LEU A 573 -17.08 6.92 -20.50
N PHE A 574 -16.91 6.67 -19.19
CA PHE A 574 -17.77 5.81 -18.41
C PHE A 574 -19.20 6.35 -18.34
N ASN A 575 -19.37 7.62 -17.98
CA ASN A 575 -20.68 8.27 -17.84
C ASN A 575 -21.44 8.32 -19.16
N ARG A 576 -20.75 8.61 -20.28
CA ARG A 576 -21.37 8.59 -21.61
C ARG A 576 -21.78 7.17 -22.02
N LEU A 577 -20.93 6.18 -21.75
CA LEU A 577 -21.26 4.80 -22.11
C LEU A 577 -22.39 4.23 -21.24
N ILE A 578 -22.38 4.45 -19.93
CA ILE A 578 -23.37 3.86 -19.04
C ILE A 578 -24.77 4.40 -19.36
N ALA A 579 -24.88 5.70 -19.69
CA ALA A 579 -26.12 6.30 -20.17
C ALA A 579 -26.61 5.65 -21.48
N LEU A 580 -25.71 5.47 -22.46
CA LEU A 580 -26.05 4.76 -23.70
C LEU A 580 -26.45 3.30 -23.44
N TYR A 581 -25.73 2.61 -22.54
CA TYR A 581 -25.97 1.21 -22.20
C TYR A 581 -27.34 1.00 -21.57
N TYR A 582 -27.73 1.82 -20.58
CA TYR A 582 -29.04 1.71 -19.95
C TYR A 582 -30.17 2.11 -20.90
N ARG A 583 -29.96 3.11 -21.78
CA ARG A 583 -30.93 3.44 -22.83
C ARG A 583 -31.14 2.29 -23.80
N LEU A 584 -30.07 1.60 -24.21
CA LEU A 584 -30.17 0.44 -25.08
C LEU A 584 -30.79 -0.77 -24.36
N ARG A 585 -30.46 -1.00 -23.09
CA ARG A 585 -31.06 -2.07 -22.27
C ARG A 585 -32.56 -1.88 -22.05
N HIS A 586 -33.03 -0.63 -22.00
CA HIS A 586 -34.46 -0.32 -21.94
C HIS A 586 -35.18 -0.69 -23.24
N LEU A 587 -34.54 -0.46 -24.40
CA LEU A 587 -35.15 -0.72 -25.70
C LEU A 587 -34.97 -2.17 -26.16
N ARG A 588 -33.89 -2.84 -25.76
CA ARG A 588 -33.46 -4.12 -26.34
C ARG A 588 -33.01 -5.14 -25.30
N GLY A 589 -33.47 -6.38 -25.47
CA GLY A 589 -33.05 -7.55 -24.70
C GLY A 589 -31.81 -8.31 -25.22
N ASP A 590 -31.37 -8.04 -26.46
CA ASP A 590 -30.31 -8.80 -27.15
C ASP A 590 -28.90 -8.23 -26.95
N ASN A 591 -27.89 -9.09 -27.10
CA ASN A 591 -26.48 -8.72 -26.97
C ASN A 591 -25.91 -8.27 -28.33
N THR A 592 -25.49 -7.01 -28.40
CA THR A 592 -24.96 -6.40 -29.62
C THR A 592 -23.44 -6.27 -29.62
N LEU A 593 -22.82 -6.30 -30.81
CA LEU A 593 -21.37 -6.16 -30.97
C LEU A 593 -20.85 -4.81 -30.45
N LEU A 594 -21.54 -3.72 -30.77
CA LEU A 594 -21.16 -2.37 -30.35
C LEU A 594 -21.11 -2.27 -28.82
N ILE A 595 -22.18 -2.70 -28.13
CA ILE A 595 -22.21 -2.69 -26.66
C ILE A 595 -21.12 -3.61 -26.10
N HIS A 596 -20.91 -4.78 -26.70
CA HIS A 596 -19.88 -5.71 -26.23
C HIS A 596 -18.48 -5.09 -26.28
N VAL A 597 -18.10 -4.46 -27.39
CA VAL A 597 -16.78 -3.81 -27.55
C VAL A 597 -16.64 -2.63 -26.60
N PHE A 598 -17.61 -1.72 -26.58
CA PHE A 598 -17.54 -0.55 -25.70
C PHE A 598 -17.57 -0.93 -24.22
N LYS A 599 -18.43 -1.87 -23.83
CA LYS A 599 -18.47 -2.39 -22.45
C LYS A 599 -17.13 -3.03 -22.08
N THR A 600 -16.46 -3.73 -22.99
CA THR A 600 -15.13 -4.29 -22.74
C THR A 600 -14.06 -3.22 -22.51
N ILE A 601 -14.03 -2.18 -23.37
CA ILE A 601 -13.07 -1.07 -23.25
C ILE A 601 -13.32 -0.27 -21.97
N THR A 602 -14.58 0.13 -21.73
CA THR A 602 -14.95 0.91 -20.56
C THR A 602 -14.80 0.10 -19.28
N ALA A 603 -15.12 -1.20 -19.29
CA ALA A 603 -14.81 -2.08 -18.17
C ALA A 603 -13.30 -2.09 -17.90
N PHE A 604 -12.45 -2.26 -18.92
CA PHE A 604 -11.01 -2.24 -18.72
C PHE A 604 -10.52 -0.93 -18.06
N LEU A 605 -10.97 0.23 -18.56
CA LEU A 605 -10.62 1.53 -18.00
C LEU A 605 -11.17 1.72 -16.57
N TYR A 606 -12.41 1.33 -16.34
CA TYR A 606 -13.07 1.40 -15.04
C TYR A 606 -12.40 0.50 -13.99
N HIS A 607 -12.08 -0.75 -14.33
CA HIS A 607 -11.34 -1.65 -13.45
C HIS A 607 -9.94 -1.10 -13.13
N ARG A 608 -9.25 -0.51 -14.11
CA ARG A 608 -7.96 0.16 -13.88
C ARG A 608 -8.13 1.35 -12.93
N HIS A 609 -9.15 2.18 -13.15
CA HIS A 609 -9.44 3.34 -12.32
C HIS A 609 -9.76 2.96 -10.88
N ILE A 610 -10.67 2.01 -10.65
CA ILE A 610 -10.96 1.50 -9.30
C ILE A 610 -9.69 0.98 -8.63
N LYS A 611 -8.85 0.21 -9.33
CA LYS A 611 -7.59 -0.30 -8.76
C LYS A 611 -6.67 0.84 -8.33
N ILE A 612 -6.60 1.92 -9.10
CA ILE A 612 -5.77 3.09 -8.77
C ILE A 612 -6.36 3.85 -7.58
N VAL A 613 -7.66 4.13 -7.57
CA VAL A 613 -8.35 4.83 -6.48
C VAL A 613 -8.33 4.03 -5.18
N ASN A 614 -8.53 2.70 -5.23
CA ASN A 614 -8.49 1.87 -4.03
C ASN A 614 -7.07 1.72 -3.48
N ARG A 615 -6.04 1.70 -4.34
CA ARG A 615 -4.65 1.52 -3.91
C ARG A 615 -3.99 2.82 -3.45
N TYR A 616 -4.24 3.93 -4.13
CA TYR A 616 -3.57 5.21 -3.88
C TYR A 616 -4.50 6.30 -3.34
N GLY A 617 -5.77 5.98 -3.11
CA GLY A 617 -6.75 6.92 -2.56
C GLY A 617 -6.63 7.06 -1.05
N TYR A 618 -6.89 8.26 -0.56
CA TYR A 618 -6.92 8.59 0.86
C TYR A 618 -7.90 9.74 1.12
N SER A 619 -8.46 9.82 2.32
CA SER A 619 -9.25 10.98 2.78
C SER A 619 -8.58 11.63 3.99
N VAL A 620 -8.72 12.94 4.12
CA VAL A 620 -8.19 13.71 5.25
C VAL A 620 -9.31 14.05 6.21
N SER A 621 -9.20 13.60 7.45
CA SER A 621 -10.09 13.97 8.54
C SER A 621 -9.42 15.08 9.36
N THR A 622 -10.10 16.21 9.52
CA THR A 622 -9.70 17.26 10.45
C THR A 622 -10.25 16.90 11.82
N LEU A 623 -9.35 16.71 12.78
CA LEU A 623 -9.65 16.32 14.15
C LEU A 623 -9.44 17.49 15.09
N GLU A 624 -10.32 17.59 16.08
CA GLU A 624 -10.17 18.45 17.24
C GLU A 624 -10.00 17.53 18.45
N LYS A 625 -8.81 17.59 19.07
CA LYS A 625 -8.47 16.83 20.26
C LYS A 625 -8.74 17.71 21.47
N GLU A 626 -9.50 17.19 22.42
CA GLU A 626 -9.83 17.83 23.68
C GLU A 626 -9.68 16.82 24.83
N ARG A 627 -9.34 17.30 26.03
CA ARG A 627 -9.39 16.45 27.22
C ARG A 627 -10.84 16.18 27.59
N GLY A 628 -11.15 14.98 28.05
CA GLY A 628 -12.52 14.59 28.41
C GLY A 628 -13.18 15.45 29.48
N SER A 629 -12.41 16.17 30.31
CA SER A 629 -12.97 17.12 31.29
C SER A 629 -13.69 18.32 30.66
N GLY A 630 -13.37 18.69 29.41
CA GLY A 630 -13.93 19.86 28.73
C GLY A 630 -13.20 21.19 29.00
N ASP A 631 -12.12 21.16 29.80
CA ASP A 631 -11.37 22.37 30.20
C ASP A 631 -10.07 22.56 29.37
N GLY A 632 -9.84 21.72 28.37
CA GLY A 632 -8.59 21.69 27.60
C GLY A 632 -8.57 22.64 26.40
N LYS A 633 -7.38 23.13 26.03
CA LYS A 633 -7.21 23.78 24.72
C LYS A 633 -7.45 22.76 23.61
N VAL A 634 -8.33 23.12 22.67
CA VAL A 634 -8.62 22.28 21.50
C VAL A 634 -7.44 22.28 20.53
N GLU A 635 -6.84 21.12 20.32
CA GLU A 635 -5.75 20.95 19.36
C GLU A 635 -6.28 20.46 18.01
N LYS A 636 -5.99 21.21 16.94
CA LYS A 636 -6.37 20.82 15.58
C LYS A 636 -5.29 19.95 14.95
N LYS A 637 -5.64 18.71 14.63
CA LYS A 637 -4.75 17.74 13.98
C LYS A 637 -5.38 17.24 12.66
N LYS A 638 -4.53 16.76 11.75
CA LYS A 638 -4.97 16.13 10.51
C LYS A 638 -4.67 14.65 10.59
N TYR A 639 -5.68 13.83 10.29
CA TYR A 639 -5.59 12.38 10.25
C TYR A 639 -5.86 11.88 8.83
N PHE A 640 -5.10 10.89 8.38
CA PHE A 640 -5.14 10.41 7.00
C PHE A 640 -5.72 9.00 6.94
N LEU A 641 -6.90 8.84 6.36
CA LEU A 641 -7.52 7.53 6.16
C LEU A 641 -7.16 7.00 4.77
N ALA A 642 -6.24 6.04 4.69
CA ALA A 642 -5.85 5.44 3.42
C ALA A 642 -6.82 4.34 2.99
N ASN A 643 -7.34 4.42 1.76
CA ASN A 643 -8.36 3.50 1.27
C ASN A 643 -7.89 2.04 1.29
N HIS A 644 -6.64 1.81 0.89
CA HIS A 644 -6.09 0.46 0.82
C HIS A 644 -5.94 -0.20 2.19
N LYS A 645 -5.53 0.58 3.21
CA LYS A 645 -5.38 0.10 4.58
C LYS A 645 -6.73 -0.32 5.16
N ILE A 646 -7.75 0.51 4.98
CA ILE A 646 -9.06 0.41 5.65
C ILE A 646 -10.07 -0.44 4.87
N TYR A 647 -10.24 -0.16 3.58
CA TYR A 647 -11.27 -0.80 2.75
C TYR A 647 -10.81 -2.11 2.11
N SER A 648 -9.68 -2.68 2.56
CA SER A 648 -9.23 -4.02 2.20
C SER A 648 -10.01 -5.12 2.93
N ARG A 649 -11.30 -4.90 3.21
CA ARG A 649 -12.15 -5.77 4.05
C ARG A 649 -11.60 -5.91 5.48
N ARG A 650 -11.15 -4.80 6.07
CA ARG A 650 -10.71 -4.77 7.47
C ARG A 650 -11.84 -4.92 8.45
N PHE A 651 -12.96 -4.28 8.17
CA PHE A 651 -14.16 -4.33 9.00
C PHE A 651 -15.38 -4.04 8.12
N ALA A 652 -16.55 -4.36 8.64
CA ALA A 652 -17.83 -4.06 8.02
C ALA A 652 -18.51 -2.95 8.84
N THR A 653 -19.00 -1.91 8.16
CA THR A 653 -19.72 -0.81 8.84
C THR A 653 -21.09 -1.24 9.37
N ASP A 654 -21.63 -2.32 8.81
CA ASP A 654 -22.91 -2.94 9.09
C ASP A 654 -22.74 -4.14 10.04
N CYS A 655 -21.95 -4.00 11.10
CA CYS A 655 -21.67 -5.08 12.07
C CYS A 655 -22.92 -5.74 12.68
N PHE A 656 -24.07 -5.04 12.72
CA PHE A 656 -25.34 -5.57 13.21
C PHE A 656 -26.30 -6.04 12.09
N SER A 657 -25.85 -6.15 10.83
CA SER A 657 -26.71 -6.55 9.71
C SER A 657 -27.38 -7.90 9.95
N ASP A 658 -26.67 -8.85 10.53
CA ASP A 658 -27.17 -10.21 10.73
C ASP A 658 -28.28 -10.27 11.78
N TYR A 659 -28.27 -9.39 12.77
CA TYR A 659 -29.39 -9.23 13.70
C TYR A 659 -30.67 -8.79 12.96
N PHE A 660 -30.57 -7.80 12.07
CA PHE A 660 -31.72 -7.36 11.27
C PHE A 660 -32.15 -8.39 10.23
N ASN A 661 -31.21 -9.14 9.66
CA ASN A 661 -31.51 -10.24 8.74
C ASN A 661 -32.31 -11.34 9.43
N ASP A 662 -31.98 -11.68 10.67
CA ASP A 662 -32.73 -12.65 11.48
C ASP A 662 -34.15 -12.15 11.78
N LEU A 663 -34.30 -10.87 12.16
CA LEU A 663 -35.60 -10.25 12.36
C LEU A 663 -36.46 -10.28 11.07
N ALA A 664 -35.88 -9.88 9.93
CA ALA A 664 -36.58 -9.85 8.65
C ALA A 664 -36.98 -11.24 8.15
N ARG A 665 -36.19 -12.28 8.42
CA ARG A 665 -36.54 -13.67 8.07
C ARG A 665 -37.76 -14.18 8.84
N LYS A 666 -38.00 -13.67 10.06
CA LYS A 666 -39.11 -14.10 10.91
C LYS A 666 -40.46 -13.51 10.49
N THR A 667 -40.48 -12.32 9.87
CA THR A 667 -41.74 -11.60 9.60
C THR A 667 -42.54 -12.15 8.42
N LYS A 668 -41.91 -12.82 7.44
CA LYS A 668 -42.52 -13.30 6.18
C LYS A 668 -43.27 -12.23 5.36
N VAL A 669 -43.06 -10.94 5.67
CA VAL A 669 -43.74 -9.79 5.08
C VAL A 669 -42.67 -8.87 4.50
N GLY A 670 -42.85 -8.42 3.26
CA GLY A 670 -41.99 -7.45 2.58
C GLY A 670 -42.64 -6.06 2.49
N LEU A 671 -41.88 -5.07 1.99
CA LEU A 671 -42.38 -3.70 1.85
C LEU A 671 -43.63 -3.60 0.94
N ASN A 672 -43.77 -4.48 -0.06
CA ASN A 672 -44.94 -4.50 -0.95
C ASN A 672 -46.23 -4.93 -0.24
N ASP A 673 -46.12 -5.59 0.91
CA ASP A 673 -47.27 -6.07 1.69
C ASP A 673 -47.74 -5.00 2.70
N TYR A 674 -47.00 -3.88 2.83
CA TYR A 674 -47.35 -2.81 3.75
C TYR A 674 -48.55 -2.04 3.20
N VAL A 675 -49.53 -1.75 4.07
CA VAL A 675 -50.70 -0.97 3.68
C VAL A 675 -50.27 0.45 3.30
N THR A 676 -50.58 0.85 2.07
CA THR A 676 -50.35 2.21 1.58
C THR A 676 -51.51 3.12 1.96
N TYR A 677 -51.23 4.40 2.20
CA TYR A 677 -52.28 5.40 2.33
C TYR A 677 -53.12 5.48 1.04
N GLN A 678 -54.43 5.65 1.18
CA GLN A 678 -55.33 5.72 0.02
C GLN A 678 -55.27 7.07 -0.71
N THR A 679 -54.99 8.15 0.01
CA THR A 679 -54.93 9.51 -0.54
C THR A 679 -53.77 10.31 0.07
N GLU A 680 -53.57 11.54 -0.39
CA GLU A 680 -52.55 12.46 0.14
C GLU A 680 -52.74 12.78 1.63
N ARG A 681 -53.98 12.68 2.14
CA ARG A 681 -54.31 12.91 3.55
C ARG A 681 -54.68 11.60 4.23
N ALA A 682 -53.89 11.23 5.25
CA ALA A 682 -54.21 10.08 6.09
C ALA A 682 -55.55 10.28 6.82
N THR A 683 -56.41 9.28 6.72
CA THR A 683 -57.64 9.16 7.52
C THR A 683 -57.30 8.84 8.97
N VAL A 684 -58.24 9.07 9.91
CA VAL A 684 -58.03 8.76 11.34
C VAL A 684 -57.70 7.28 11.55
N GLU A 685 -58.33 6.38 10.81
CA GLU A 685 -58.05 4.94 10.89
C GLU A 685 -56.64 4.59 10.41
N GLU A 686 -56.17 5.22 9.33
CA GLU A 686 -54.80 5.04 8.84
C GLU A 686 -53.76 5.63 9.81
N LEU A 687 -54.06 6.77 10.45
CA LEU A 687 -53.22 7.33 11.50
C LEU A 687 -53.10 6.39 12.70
N LYS A 688 -54.20 5.77 13.13
CA LYS A 688 -54.20 4.80 14.24
C LYS A 688 -53.39 3.53 13.91
N LYS A 689 -53.35 3.10 12.65
CA LYS A 689 -52.53 1.95 12.19
C LYS A 689 -51.02 2.20 12.28
N GLN A 690 -50.55 3.44 12.46
CA GLN A 690 -49.12 3.74 12.61
C GLN A 690 -48.52 3.22 13.91
N ASN A 691 -49.33 2.94 14.94
CA ASN A 691 -48.85 2.63 16.29
C ASN A 691 -47.87 3.69 16.85
N SER A 692 -48.05 4.95 16.48
CA SER A 692 -47.20 6.06 16.91
C SER A 692 -47.61 6.57 18.28
N TYR A 693 -46.66 6.75 19.20
CA TYR A 693 -46.88 7.37 20.51
C TYR A 693 -47.50 8.76 20.38
N PHE A 694 -47.07 9.56 19.40
CA PHE A 694 -47.64 10.89 19.18
C PHE A 694 -49.13 10.81 18.81
N ILE A 695 -49.49 9.92 17.90
CA ILE A 695 -50.89 9.76 17.47
C ILE A 695 -51.75 9.24 18.64
N ARG A 696 -51.26 8.27 19.40
CA ARG A 696 -51.96 7.76 20.61
C ARG A 696 -52.15 8.86 21.65
N SER A 697 -51.12 9.69 21.90
CA SER A 697 -51.21 10.82 22.82
C SER A 697 -52.23 11.88 22.39
N LEU A 698 -52.41 12.11 21.07
CA LEU A 698 -53.41 13.04 20.53
C LEU A 698 -54.85 12.56 20.75
N TYR A 699 -55.05 11.25 20.80
CA TYR A 699 -56.37 10.63 20.99
C TYR A 699 -56.64 10.19 22.45
N GLY A 700 -55.67 10.34 23.36
CA GLY A 700 -55.83 10.02 24.79
C GLY A 700 -55.79 8.52 25.11
N ASP A 701 -55.32 7.69 24.19
CA ASP A 701 -55.29 6.22 24.34
C ASP A 701 -54.16 5.72 25.29
N ASP A 702 -53.37 6.62 25.89
CA ASP A 702 -52.28 6.30 26.85
C ASP A 702 -52.75 6.37 28.32
N SER A 703 -54.02 6.04 28.60
CA SER A 703 -54.51 5.86 29.97
C SER A 703 -54.70 4.38 30.30
N ASP A 704 -53.58 3.73 30.62
CA ASP A 704 -53.48 2.64 31.61
C ASP A 704 -52.00 2.43 32.02
#